data_AF-A0A5B8MX63-F1
#
_entry.id   AF-A0A5B8MX63-F1
#
_cell.length_a   1.000
_cell.length_b   1.000
_cell.length_c   1.000
_cell.angle_alpha   90.00
_cell.angle_beta   90.00
_cell.angle_gamma   90.00
#
_symmetry.space_group_name_H-M   'P 1'
#
loop_
_entity.id
_entity.type
_entity.pdbx_description
1 polymer ?
#
loop_
_entity_poly.entity_id
_entity_poly.type
_entity_poly.pdbx_seq_one_letter_code
_entity_poly.pdbx_strand_id
1 'polypeptide(L)'
;MLRMARTEGWKWEWEWEWKRKTRLWAFASVCVLAGVLGAEVASCKGVYVHPTEGRDEESCGLLGSLRSCRTIGAAYERLEEGDTMFLGPGVYNDTRDRAVGDLVEGARVFTRSGVFIVPLGEGLGTRPVIDLRFSGPLFDFKGVRDVTLRGLVIRNGSGSRGNQTALARGGCLSFENSENIYLQDVDFEGCRATGQAQGEGRGGAVYAENTAALIFRDCAFRNTYADFGGAAFVTGSHLAMTDFEGCSFLGTGAGRGGGVVSTHTQGGQTTFENCTFSDTSAGLGLGGVILTEARSVNRFHRCRFENPRAGLGGVAHVAHNTLTLLSESSVTGSLAQSGGGSVFAAGEAIVDVFGLTATGSGTVSGRGGFAAAGDRSQVVLRDVSIAGATAEEGGALHLAGESFGRLLGVHIRNASAKGTGGALHSEDRSLVELDRVVLEHCSAEKGGGAFFASQNVTANIFLGTFVGNQACFGSAIFTSARLTVANASFAGNNARCPNDADHPQYEASGTIYVKEGVEGAPPTTTTGRCDFFERSLNITHAAFAGNRVDGCGAGIFWDPSRDVRGLCSPEDLGRSLVATSPALASLGACFFSTSPQTASVQQPEALSPGVPFDLRVQVKDALGQDVGGYLRGGLPLTISSPGEDVRFQDKAAFHGSTDFRGTLVAGNVVAAMPPHSRLVLEVHSPSLPWLAGSSGALRVGGCPEDQSYSPPGRVCLPLCDESYYTAEVGACSSQGGERTVTYAWIEASGGRGKSSSPKLCAGGLDLPRNESIGCWFVSSRSLLGRCFLGLAGTALAAHLIALAALVACRNRKRARMGQPLLVGLLLLGNLACLSAVFAATGKPSGPRCTLKWLLISAGFVASYGSLVLKAQTLGHILGNGGLEKPKRAARRPGGLLFLACLGVDLALHVLAVAAAGGLGTDGVARRRGDRGDLVVQESRCSAPGAPLALALGACKLVEVMAGAAAGARVLWGLDRRGAAFAEARLVGLALFQVPSVIAAGLGAAWAAAPTAGEAYWLLCGCILLCTGCGFCLGALPAVLGGAREMMVLVVVRAQVEDGGKDTTWSSFASFFTARSEEEEEVVDCGGERGGGGGSTKA
;
A
#
# COMPACT_ATOMS: atom_id res chain seq x y z
N MET A 1 25.01 -19.62 72.04
CA MET A 1 23.73 -20.37 72.07
C MET A 1 23.51 -20.88 70.64
N LEU A 2 23.63 -22.18 70.33
CA LEU A 2 22.76 -23.30 70.71
C LEU A 2 21.28 -23.09 70.34
N ARG A 3 20.76 -24.09 69.64
CA ARG A 3 19.37 -24.31 69.18
C ARG A 3 18.29 -23.66 70.06
N MET A 4 17.51 -22.75 69.47
CA MET A 4 16.07 -22.62 69.68
C MET A 4 15.43 -22.45 68.30
N ALA A 5 14.63 -23.44 67.89
CA ALA A 5 13.15 -23.40 67.90
C ALA A 5 12.63 -22.66 66.64
N ARG A 6 12.24 -23.38 65.59
CA ARG A 6 10.95 -24.10 65.38
C ARG A 6 9.78 -23.16 65.09
N THR A 7 8.96 -23.64 64.15
CA THR A 7 7.59 -23.24 63.77
C THR A 7 7.37 -21.91 63.06
N GLU A 8 6.43 -21.97 62.10
CA GLU A 8 5.97 -20.92 61.18
C GLU A 8 6.98 -20.51 60.09
N GLY A 9 6.60 -20.39 58.81
CA GLY A 9 5.32 -20.68 58.17
C GLY A 9 5.41 -20.30 56.68
N TRP A 10 4.97 -21.18 55.78
CA TRP A 10 5.11 -20.99 54.34
C TRP A 10 4.37 -19.74 53.83
N LYS A 11 5.10 -18.65 53.58
CA LYS A 11 4.55 -17.46 52.87
C LYS A 11 5.61 -16.49 52.29
N TRP A 12 6.77 -16.99 51.87
CA TRP A 12 7.83 -16.17 51.27
C TRP A 12 8.52 -16.90 50.10
N GLU A 13 8.09 -16.62 48.87
CA GLU A 13 9.01 -16.69 47.70
C GLU A 13 8.55 -15.94 46.43
N TRP A 14 7.36 -15.29 46.41
CA TRP A 14 6.93 -14.45 45.28
C TRP A 14 6.67 -12.96 45.62
N GLU A 15 6.79 -12.55 46.87
CA GLU A 15 6.72 -11.12 47.27
C GLU A 15 8.08 -10.40 47.30
N TRP A 16 9.18 -11.10 46.98
CA TRP A 16 10.55 -10.58 47.20
C TRP A 16 11.10 -9.69 46.07
N GLU A 17 10.64 -9.82 44.83
CA GLU A 17 11.14 -9.01 43.71
C GLU A 17 10.44 -7.65 43.54
N TRP A 18 9.22 -7.49 44.05
CA TRP A 18 8.45 -6.26 43.83
C TRP A 18 8.81 -5.15 44.84
N LYS A 19 9.16 -5.50 46.09
CA LYS A 19 9.51 -4.55 47.16
C LYS A 19 10.92 -3.95 47.05
N ARG A 20 11.70 -4.31 46.02
CA ARG A 20 13.08 -3.83 45.81
C ARG A 20 13.18 -2.55 44.96
N LYS A 21 12.12 -2.15 44.23
CA LYS A 21 12.11 -0.96 43.35
C LYS A 21 11.54 0.32 43.96
N THR A 22 10.91 0.26 45.14
CA THR A 22 10.30 1.43 45.82
C THR A 22 11.15 2.10 46.90
N ARG A 23 12.36 1.58 47.18
CA ARG A 23 13.31 2.21 48.13
C ARG A 23 14.24 3.27 47.50
N LEU A 24 14.00 3.65 46.25
CA LEU A 24 14.76 4.69 45.54
C LEU A 24 14.39 6.13 45.95
N TRP A 25 13.31 6.32 46.72
CA TRP A 25 12.73 7.64 47.04
C TRP A 25 13.13 8.21 48.42
N ALA A 26 13.92 7.48 49.21
CA ALA A 26 14.30 7.89 50.58
C ALA A 26 15.75 8.40 50.72
N PHE A 27 16.54 8.41 49.63
CA PHE A 27 17.92 8.89 49.63
C PHE A 27 18.04 10.39 49.27
N ALA A 28 16.94 11.01 48.83
CA ALA A 28 16.89 12.37 48.30
C ALA A 28 16.73 13.48 49.37
N SER A 29 17.10 13.24 50.63
CA SER A 29 16.75 14.15 51.75
C SER A 29 17.82 14.30 52.85
N VAL A 30 19.07 13.87 52.63
CA VAL A 30 20.14 13.92 53.66
C VAL A 30 21.39 14.70 53.22
N CYS A 31 21.55 15.02 51.92
CA CYS A 31 22.75 15.71 51.40
C CYS A 31 22.62 17.23 51.25
N VAL A 32 21.79 17.90 52.06
CA VAL A 32 21.50 19.35 51.96
C VAL A 32 22.46 20.23 52.80
N LEU A 33 23.31 19.66 53.66
CA LEU A 33 23.81 20.38 54.84
C LEU A 33 25.34 20.56 54.98
N ALA A 34 26.11 20.53 53.88
CA ALA A 34 27.58 20.62 53.95
C ALA A 34 28.30 21.54 52.93
N GLY A 35 27.59 22.31 52.09
CA GLY A 35 28.20 22.92 50.88
C GLY A 35 28.17 24.44 50.70
N VAL A 36 27.65 25.24 51.65
CA VAL A 36 27.19 26.62 51.36
C VAL A 36 27.91 27.73 52.18
N LEU A 37 29.12 27.50 52.68
CA LEU A 37 29.95 28.57 53.28
C LEU A 37 31.45 28.36 52.98
N GLY A 38 32.02 29.17 52.09
CA GLY A 38 33.49 29.29 51.93
C GLY A 38 33.96 29.97 50.64
N ALA A 39 34.53 31.18 50.78
CA ALA A 39 35.49 31.86 49.88
C ALA A 39 35.06 32.22 48.43
N GLU A 40 35.65 33.18 47.72
CA GLU A 40 36.37 34.43 48.08
C GLU A 40 36.30 35.39 46.86
N VAL A 41 36.48 36.70 47.04
CA VAL A 41 36.65 37.65 45.92
C VAL A 41 38.13 37.77 45.60
N ALA A 42 38.58 37.06 44.55
CA ALA A 42 39.96 37.10 44.10
C ALA A 42 40.31 38.44 43.41
N SER A 43 41.52 38.93 43.66
CA SER A 43 42.10 40.11 43.01
C SER A 43 42.70 39.73 41.66
N CYS A 44 41.97 39.96 40.55
CA CYS A 44 42.45 39.66 39.19
C CYS A 44 43.85 40.21 38.91
N LYS A 45 44.81 39.33 38.60
CA LYS A 45 46.18 39.68 38.21
C LYS A 45 46.35 39.53 36.70
N GLY A 46 47.14 40.44 36.11
CA GLY A 46 47.39 40.50 34.67
C GLY A 46 48.74 39.92 34.30
N VAL A 47 48.78 38.93 33.42
CA VAL A 47 49.99 38.28 32.91
C VAL A 47 50.21 38.69 31.44
N TYR A 48 51.34 39.34 31.17
CA TYR A 48 51.67 39.87 29.84
C TYR A 48 52.55 38.90 29.03
N VAL A 49 52.28 38.77 27.72
CA VAL A 49 53.04 37.89 26.81
C VAL A 49 53.39 38.62 25.52
N HIS A 50 54.61 38.52 25.01
CA HIS A 50 55.02 39.13 23.74
C HIS A 50 56.00 38.21 22.99
N PRO A 51 55.73 37.81 21.72
CA PRO A 51 56.46 36.70 21.08
C PRO A 51 57.92 37.04 20.73
N THR A 52 58.21 38.33 20.55
CA THR A 52 59.53 38.89 20.23
C THR A 52 60.25 39.52 21.43
N GLU A 53 59.56 40.36 22.21
CA GLU A 53 60.16 41.13 23.32
C GLU A 53 60.17 40.36 24.66
N GLY A 54 59.27 39.39 24.82
CA GLY A 54 59.11 38.63 26.04
C GLY A 54 60.24 37.62 26.26
N ARG A 55 60.41 37.20 27.51
CA ARG A 55 61.36 36.16 27.91
C ARG A 55 60.74 35.22 28.93
N ASP A 56 60.86 33.92 28.69
CA ASP A 56 60.36 32.86 29.57
C ASP A 56 61.33 32.60 30.75
N GLU A 57 61.64 33.66 31.49
CA GLU A 57 62.37 33.63 32.75
C GLU A 57 61.40 33.32 33.91
N GLU A 58 61.87 32.78 35.04
CA GLU A 58 61.02 32.54 36.24
C GLU A 58 60.25 33.79 36.68
N SER A 59 60.81 34.98 36.45
CA SER A 59 60.24 36.27 36.85
C SER A 59 59.24 36.90 35.85
N CYS A 60 58.99 36.30 34.69
CA CYS A 60 57.97 36.83 33.78
C CYS A 60 56.57 36.65 34.38
N GLY A 61 55.66 37.62 34.18
CA GLY A 61 54.26 37.52 34.65
C GLY A 61 54.02 37.63 36.16
N LEU A 62 55.03 37.88 36.99
CA LEU A 62 54.86 38.11 38.44
C LEU A 62 54.44 39.57 38.75
N LEU A 63 53.69 39.76 39.84
CA LEU A 63 53.29 41.07 40.37
C LEU A 63 54.53 41.96 40.60
N GLY A 64 54.59 43.11 39.94
CA GLY A 64 55.73 44.05 39.97
C GLY A 64 56.80 43.82 38.89
N SER A 65 56.72 42.74 38.11
CA SER A 65 57.59 42.48 36.97
C SER A 65 57.01 43.07 35.68
N LEU A 66 57.62 44.14 35.15
CA LEU A 66 57.34 44.67 33.81
C LEU A 66 57.81 43.75 32.66
N ARG A 67 58.19 42.50 32.95
CA ARG A 67 58.69 41.53 31.95
C ARG A 67 57.55 40.62 31.47
N SER A 68 57.20 40.77 30.20
CA SER A 68 56.31 39.84 29.50
C SER A 68 56.98 38.47 29.33
N CYS A 69 56.19 37.40 29.45
CA CYS A 69 56.62 36.08 29.01
C CYS A 69 56.75 36.05 27.48
N ARG A 70 57.56 35.15 26.93
CA ARG A 70 57.70 35.00 25.48
C ARG A 70 56.61 34.12 24.89
N THR A 71 56.28 33.03 25.59
CA THR A 71 55.35 32.01 25.10
C THR A 71 54.08 31.90 25.94
N ILE A 72 52.99 31.48 25.30
CA ILE A 72 51.67 31.30 25.93
C ILE A 72 51.75 30.21 27.01
N GLY A 73 52.48 29.13 26.76
CA GLY A 73 52.71 28.05 27.74
C GLY A 73 53.39 28.53 29.02
N ALA A 74 54.42 29.38 28.92
CA ALA A 74 55.07 29.95 30.10
C ALA A 74 54.13 30.89 30.86
N ALA A 75 53.33 31.69 30.15
CA ALA A 75 52.33 32.55 30.79
C ALA A 75 51.25 31.74 31.53
N TYR A 76 50.78 30.63 30.94
CA TYR A 76 49.79 29.73 31.56
C TYR A 76 50.22 29.19 32.92
N GLU A 77 51.48 28.75 33.07
CA GLU A 77 52.01 28.24 34.34
C GLU A 77 51.76 29.19 35.52
N ARG A 78 51.67 30.51 35.25
CA ARG A 78 51.60 31.63 36.22
C ARG A 78 50.19 32.21 36.42
N LEU A 79 49.18 31.78 35.66
CA LEU A 79 47.79 32.26 35.77
C LEU A 79 47.07 31.62 36.96
N GLU A 80 46.57 32.41 37.90
CA GLU A 80 45.64 31.93 38.93
C GLU A 80 44.18 31.98 38.43
N GLU A 81 43.25 31.38 39.18
CA GLU A 81 41.82 31.41 38.83
C GLU A 81 41.29 32.85 38.93
N GLY A 82 40.75 33.38 37.82
CA GLY A 82 40.37 34.79 37.69
C GLY A 82 41.43 35.71 37.05
N ASP A 83 42.61 35.21 36.68
CA ASP A 83 43.66 36.01 36.04
C ASP A 83 43.40 36.28 34.55
N THR A 84 43.95 37.39 34.05
CA THR A 84 43.89 37.79 32.64
C THR A 84 45.25 37.68 31.95
N MET A 85 45.33 36.94 30.84
CA MET A 85 46.48 36.90 29.94
C MET A 85 46.33 37.94 28.81
N PHE A 86 47.32 38.83 28.69
CA PHE A 86 47.39 39.85 27.65
C PHE A 86 48.42 39.48 26.58
N LEU A 87 47.98 39.30 25.34
CA LEU A 87 48.82 38.90 24.20
C LEU A 87 49.24 40.11 23.35
N GLY A 88 50.53 40.41 23.31
CA GLY A 88 51.14 41.40 22.42
C GLY A 88 50.95 41.09 20.93
N PRO A 89 51.02 42.10 20.06
CA PRO A 89 50.90 41.91 18.62
C PRO A 89 52.06 41.06 18.08
N GLY A 90 51.75 40.08 17.23
CA GLY A 90 52.75 39.22 16.60
C GLY A 90 52.22 37.82 16.27
N VAL A 91 53.15 36.95 15.82
CA VAL A 91 52.85 35.54 15.49
C VAL A 91 53.46 34.63 16.56
N TYR A 92 52.61 34.03 17.37
CA TYR A 92 52.93 32.98 18.34
C TYR A 92 52.98 31.64 17.62
N ASN A 93 54.15 31.00 17.62
CA ASN A 93 54.37 29.76 16.89
C ASN A 93 55.54 28.92 17.45
N ASP A 94 55.97 29.17 18.69
CA ASP A 94 56.92 28.32 19.38
C ASP A 94 56.27 26.95 19.69
N THR A 95 57.07 25.96 20.10
CA THR A 95 56.57 24.69 20.59
C THR A 95 55.78 24.82 21.91
N ARG A 96 56.09 25.84 22.74
CA ARG A 96 55.31 26.16 23.95
C ARG A 96 54.07 27.00 23.71
N ASP A 97 53.93 27.64 22.55
CA ASP A 97 52.67 28.30 22.15
C ASP A 97 51.64 27.31 21.65
N ARG A 98 52.10 26.19 21.07
CA ARG A 98 51.29 25.24 20.32
C ARG A 98 50.78 24.04 21.11
N ALA A 99 51.02 24.02 22.41
CA ALA A 99 50.84 22.85 23.25
C ALA A 99 50.76 23.24 24.74
N VAL A 100 49.73 24.01 25.10
CA VAL A 100 49.55 24.57 26.45
C VAL A 100 48.74 23.61 27.33
N GLY A 101 49.08 23.51 28.62
CA GLY A 101 48.40 22.63 29.59
C GLY A 101 49.31 21.57 30.22
N ASP A 102 48.83 20.95 31.29
CA ASP A 102 49.58 19.95 32.08
C ASP A 102 49.58 18.56 31.43
N LEU A 103 50.69 17.83 31.59
CA LEU A 103 50.89 16.47 31.05
C LEU A 103 50.30 15.38 31.98
N VAL A 104 49.01 15.46 32.27
CA VAL A 104 48.30 14.43 33.03
C VAL A 104 47.63 13.47 32.04
N GLU A 105 47.96 12.17 32.13
CA GLU A 105 47.48 11.10 31.24
C GLU A 105 47.89 11.19 29.74
N GLY A 106 48.99 11.88 29.42
CA GLY A 106 49.56 11.89 28.06
C GLY A 106 48.79 12.76 27.05
N ALA A 107 47.75 13.46 27.50
CA ALA A 107 47.20 14.66 26.87
C ALA A 107 47.79 15.90 27.54
N ARG A 108 47.78 17.06 26.86
CA ARG A 108 47.98 18.36 27.51
C ARG A 108 46.61 18.96 27.75
N VAL A 109 46.26 19.17 29.01
CA VAL A 109 44.90 19.58 29.42
C VAL A 109 44.96 20.93 30.14
N PHE A 110 43.98 21.79 29.83
CA PHE A 110 43.78 23.06 30.51
C PHE A 110 42.68 22.91 31.56
N THR A 111 43.01 23.18 32.82
CA THR A 111 42.16 22.88 33.99
C THR A 111 41.83 24.10 34.85
N ARG A 112 42.39 25.29 34.55
CA ARG A 112 42.16 26.53 35.31
C ARG A 112 40.89 27.22 34.82
N SER A 113 40.02 27.61 35.74
CA SER A 113 38.79 28.38 35.49
C SER A 113 39.04 29.89 35.57
N GLY A 114 38.07 30.71 35.16
CA GLY A 114 38.13 32.17 35.28
C GLY A 114 39.23 32.83 34.44
N VAL A 115 39.66 32.19 33.35
CA VAL A 115 40.78 32.68 32.53
C VAL A 115 40.29 33.55 31.39
N PHE A 116 40.82 34.78 31.33
CA PHE A 116 40.55 35.74 30.26
C PHE A 116 41.80 35.89 29.39
N ILE A 117 41.71 35.64 28.08
CA ILE A 117 42.83 35.81 27.13
C ILE A 117 42.43 36.86 26.08
N VAL A 118 43.16 37.98 26.06
CA VAL A 118 42.82 39.19 25.30
C VAL A 118 44.07 39.83 24.67
N PRO A 119 43.98 40.63 23.60
CA PRO A 119 45.11 41.38 23.07
C PRO A 119 45.61 42.47 24.02
N LEU A 120 46.90 42.78 23.92
CA LEU A 120 47.53 43.90 24.59
C LEU A 120 47.16 45.22 23.89
N GLY A 121 46.18 45.93 24.45
CA GLY A 121 45.78 47.26 23.99
C GLY A 121 44.76 47.23 22.85
N GLU A 122 43.53 47.64 23.14
CA GLU A 122 42.53 47.92 22.11
C GLU A 122 43.00 49.09 21.23
N GLY A 123 43.09 48.90 19.91
CA GLY A 123 43.38 49.95 18.93
C GLY A 123 44.69 49.87 18.15
N LEU A 124 45.60 48.92 18.45
CA LEU A 124 46.91 48.80 17.77
C LEU A 124 46.88 48.14 16.37
N GLY A 125 45.69 47.87 15.80
CA GLY A 125 45.49 47.49 14.40
C GLY A 125 45.98 46.10 13.96
N THR A 126 46.68 45.34 14.81
CA THR A 126 47.17 43.99 14.51
C THR A 126 46.73 43.00 15.59
N ARG A 127 45.77 42.12 15.27
CA ARG A 127 45.34 41.03 16.18
C ARG A 127 46.49 40.02 16.37
N PRO A 128 46.73 39.51 17.59
CA PRO A 128 47.66 38.40 17.83
C PRO A 128 47.30 37.16 16.99
N VAL A 129 48.30 36.54 16.36
CA VAL A 129 48.12 35.33 15.55
C VAL A 129 48.80 34.14 16.22
N ILE A 130 48.02 33.11 16.55
CA ILE A 130 48.48 31.85 17.12
C ILE A 130 48.49 30.80 16.01
N ASP A 131 49.68 30.44 15.53
CA ASP A 131 49.87 29.53 14.40
C ASP A 131 50.33 28.15 14.90
N LEU A 132 49.40 27.20 14.89
CA LEU A 132 49.60 25.83 15.35
C LEU A 132 50.45 24.99 14.39
N ARG A 133 50.68 25.42 13.14
CA ARG A 133 51.48 24.70 12.12
C ARG A 133 51.12 23.19 12.00
N PHE A 134 49.84 22.88 12.10
CA PHE A 134 49.23 21.54 12.09
C PHE A 134 49.64 20.63 13.27
N SER A 135 49.98 21.21 14.42
CA SER A 135 50.03 20.50 15.70
C SER A 135 48.64 20.30 16.31
N GLY A 136 48.59 19.65 17.48
CA GLY A 136 47.39 19.51 18.31
C GLY A 136 46.65 20.83 18.61
N PRO A 137 45.43 20.75 19.19
CA PRO A 137 44.68 21.92 19.64
C PRO A 137 45.50 22.84 20.54
N LEU A 138 45.22 24.14 20.48
CA LEU A 138 45.83 25.15 21.34
C LEU A 138 45.51 24.88 22.82
N PHE A 139 44.24 24.58 23.09
CA PHE A 139 43.72 24.27 24.42
C PHE A 139 42.75 23.08 24.36
N ASP A 140 42.92 22.14 25.29
CA ASP A 140 41.97 21.05 25.58
C ASP A 140 41.40 21.31 26.99
N PHE A 141 40.32 22.09 27.05
CA PHE A 141 39.68 22.51 28.28
C PHE A 141 38.81 21.38 28.84
N LYS A 142 39.06 20.97 30.09
CA LYS A 142 38.29 19.90 30.75
C LYS A 142 37.85 20.30 32.14
N GLY A 143 36.54 20.35 32.37
CA GLY A 143 35.97 20.71 33.67
C GLY A 143 36.13 22.18 34.06
N VAL A 144 36.43 23.07 33.11
CA VAL A 144 36.69 24.50 33.39
C VAL A 144 35.40 25.32 33.37
N ARG A 145 35.44 26.47 34.03
CA ARG A 145 34.37 27.46 34.05
C ARG A 145 34.87 28.85 33.68
N ASP A 146 33.98 29.68 33.15
CA ASP A 146 34.18 31.12 32.96
C ASP A 146 35.45 31.46 32.16
N VAL A 147 35.58 30.87 30.97
CA VAL A 147 36.72 31.11 30.06
C VAL A 147 36.34 32.11 28.99
N THR A 148 37.15 33.17 28.83
CA THR A 148 36.96 34.19 27.79
C THR A 148 38.16 34.26 26.85
N LEU A 149 37.92 34.18 25.54
CA LEU A 149 38.90 34.42 24.47
C LEU A 149 38.41 35.61 23.64
N ARG A 150 39.22 36.68 23.50
CA ARG A 150 38.80 37.86 22.70
C ARG A 150 39.90 38.40 21.80
N GLY A 151 39.58 38.74 20.55
CA GLY A 151 40.42 39.55 19.65
C GLY A 151 41.65 38.82 19.07
N LEU A 152 41.53 37.55 18.70
CA LEU A 152 42.64 36.65 18.35
C LEU A 152 42.46 35.99 16.98
N VAL A 153 43.56 35.60 16.33
CA VAL A 153 43.53 34.68 15.18
C VAL A 153 44.18 33.37 15.61
N ILE A 154 43.49 32.22 15.48
CA ILE A 154 44.02 30.88 15.75
C ILE A 154 44.00 30.09 14.44
N ARG A 155 45.16 29.62 13.97
CA ARG A 155 45.25 29.02 12.64
C ARG A 155 46.08 27.75 12.56
N ASN A 156 45.83 26.98 11.50
CA ASN A 156 46.51 25.73 11.16
C ASN A 156 46.47 24.70 12.31
N GLY A 157 45.37 24.59 13.07
CA GLY A 157 45.23 23.54 14.08
C GLY A 157 44.96 22.15 13.50
N SER A 158 45.35 21.10 14.20
CA SER A 158 45.12 19.69 13.82
C SER A 158 44.63 18.85 15.00
N GLY A 159 43.42 18.28 14.91
CA GLY A 159 42.85 17.41 15.95
C GLY A 159 43.50 16.03 16.05
N SER A 160 44.38 15.67 15.11
CA SER A 160 45.05 14.36 15.07
C SER A 160 46.11 14.24 16.19
N ARG A 161 45.71 13.71 17.35
CA ARG A 161 46.66 13.24 18.37
C ARG A 161 47.46 12.08 17.76
N GLY A 162 48.79 12.11 17.88
CA GLY A 162 49.71 11.17 17.19
C GLY A 162 49.69 9.71 17.68
N ASN A 163 48.58 9.25 18.27
CA ASN A 163 48.39 7.90 18.79
C ASN A 163 47.18 7.25 18.10
N GLN A 164 47.33 6.00 17.62
CA GLN A 164 46.51 5.39 16.55
C GLN A 164 45.08 4.97 16.96
N THR A 165 44.58 5.40 18.13
CA THR A 165 43.31 4.94 18.71
C THR A 165 42.42 6.06 19.26
N ALA A 166 42.83 7.32 19.16
CA ALA A 166 42.09 8.46 19.71
C ALA A 166 41.33 9.23 18.62
N LEU A 167 40.03 9.46 18.84
CA LEU A 167 39.19 10.34 18.01
C LEU A 167 39.86 11.71 17.84
N ALA A 168 39.96 12.19 16.59
CA ALA A 168 40.50 13.51 16.32
C ALA A 168 39.46 14.58 16.72
N ARG A 169 39.71 15.30 17.81
CA ARG A 169 38.82 16.32 18.40
C ARG A 169 39.41 17.71 18.17
N GLY A 170 38.58 18.63 17.69
CA GLY A 170 38.79 20.08 17.82
C GLY A 170 40.12 20.57 17.28
N GLY A 171 40.20 20.92 15.98
CA GLY A 171 41.48 21.26 15.38
C GLY A 171 42.24 22.39 16.08
N CYS A 172 41.51 23.39 16.59
CA CYS A 172 42.08 24.55 17.27
C CYS A 172 41.70 24.62 18.77
N LEU A 173 40.47 24.27 19.16
CA LEU A 173 40.01 24.24 20.56
C LEU A 173 39.15 23.00 20.85
N SER A 174 39.24 22.50 22.09
CA SER A 174 38.42 21.40 22.61
C SER A 174 37.87 21.78 23.99
N PHE A 175 36.59 21.52 24.24
CA PHE A 175 35.90 21.76 25.52
C PHE A 175 35.15 20.49 25.94
N GLU A 176 35.40 20.00 27.16
CA GLU A 176 34.71 18.83 27.72
C GLU A 176 34.20 19.15 29.13
N ASN A 177 32.92 18.86 29.39
CA ASN A 177 32.24 19.06 30.69
C ASN A 177 32.49 20.46 31.30
N SER A 178 32.45 21.50 30.46
CA SER A 178 32.83 22.87 30.80
C SER A 178 31.61 23.82 30.83
N GLU A 179 31.72 24.97 31.48
CA GLU A 179 30.62 25.93 31.65
C GLU A 179 31.06 27.36 31.33
N ASN A 180 30.14 28.21 30.86
CA ASN A 180 30.37 29.64 30.60
C ASN A 180 31.61 29.94 29.74
N ILE A 181 31.67 29.39 28.53
CA ILE A 181 32.73 29.66 27.56
C ILE A 181 32.29 30.79 26.61
N TYR A 182 33.09 31.84 26.51
CA TYR A 182 32.80 33.02 25.68
C TYR A 182 33.96 33.34 24.74
N LEU A 183 33.70 33.37 23.43
CA LEU A 183 34.65 33.71 22.39
C LEU A 183 34.14 34.93 21.63
N GLN A 184 34.95 35.99 21.52
CA GLN A 184 34.56 37.22 20.83
C GLN A 184 35.65 37.73 19.87
N ASP A 185 35.33 38.05 18.62
CA ASP A 185 36.33 38.51 17.63
C ASP A 185 37.51 37.51 17.53
N VAL A 186 37.18 36.22 17.35
CA VAL A 186 38.15 35.13 17.19
C VAL A 186 38.05 34.51 15.80
N ASP A 187 39.13 34.59 15.03
CA ASP A 187 39.23 34.02 13.68
C ASP A 187 39.94 32.65 13.72
N PHE A 188 39.23 31.60 13.31
CA PHE A 188 39.74 30.24 13.12
C PHE A 188 40.06 30.01 11.64
N GLU A 189 41.34 29.87 11.29
CA GLU A 189 41.77 29.71 9.89
C GLU A 189 42.47 28.37 9.63
N GLY A 190 41.96 27.57 8.69
CA GLY A 190 42.64 26.34 8.26
C GLY A 190 42.76 25.25 9.35
N CYS A 191 42.01 25.36 10.45
CA CYS A 191 41.92 24.34 11.48
C CYS A 191 41.29 23.06 10.91
N ARG A 192 41.83 21.87 11.25
CA ARG A 192 41.34 20.59 10.75
C ARG A 192 41.21 19.53 11.85
N ALA A 193 40.22 18.65 11.73
CA ALA A 193 40.08 17.46 12.55
C ALA A 193 39.71 16.26 11.67
N THR A 194 40.71 15.52 11.18
CA THR A 194 40.53 14.33 10.33
C THR A 194 41.09 13.10 11.04
N GLY A 195 40.33 12.01 11.06
CA GLY A 195 40.78 10.71 11.58
C GLY A 195 41.84 10.06 10.70
N GLN A 196 42.54 9.05 11.23
CA GLN A 196 43.33 8.11 10.41
C GLN A 196 42.39 7.13 9.67
N ALA A 197 41.25 6.78 10.27
CA ALA A 197 40.11 6.19 9.58
C ALA A 197 39.13 7.29 9.15
N GLN A 198 38.47 7.11 8.00
CA GLN A 198 37.41 8.03 7.54
C GLN A 198 36.22 7.97 8.50
N GLY A 199 35.83 9.13 9.07
CA GLY A 199 34.63 9.23 9.91
C GLY A 199 34.88 9.33 11.41
N GLU A 200 36.06 9.75 11.85
CA GLU A 200 36.41 9.86 13.28
C GLU A 200 36.70 11.31 13.73
N GLY A 201 37.00 12.21 12.78
CA GLY A 201 37.33 13.60 13.06
C GLY A 201 36.12 14.48 13.36
N ARG A 202 36.14 15.19 14.49
CA ARG A 202 35.02 16.01 15.01
C ARG A 202 35.46 17.43 15.33
N GLY A 203 34.79 18.41 14.72
CA GLY A 203 34.98 19.83 15.00
C GLY A 203 36.26 20.37 14.38
N GLY A 204 36.17 20.89 13.15
CA GLY A 204 37.34 21.30 12.38
C GLY A 204 38.15 22.40 13.07
N ALA A 205 37.47 23.39 13.66
CA ALA A 205 38.08 24.35 14.60
C ALA A 205 37.77 24.01 16.06
N VAL A 206 36.50 23.75 16.40
CA VAL A 206 36.05 23.60 17.80
C VAL A 206 35.32 22.29 18.03
N TYR A 207 35.71 21.57 19.08
CA TYR A 207 34.95 20.45 19.64
C TYR A 207 34.38 20.84 21.00
N ALA A 208 33.10 20.55 21.25
CA ALA A 208 32.44 20.79 22.53
C ALA A 208 31.59 19.58 22.96
N GLU A 209 31.89 19.01 24.13
CA GLU A 209 31.20 17.88 24.73
C GLU A 209 30.69 18.25 26.13
N ASN A 210 29.39 18.06 26.39
CA ASN A 210 28.71 18.40 27.65
C ASN A 210 29.01 19.82 28.15
N THR A 211 29.18 20.78 27.24
CA THR A 211 29.45 22.18 27.59
C THR A 211 28.12 22.93 27.76
N ALA A 212 27.89 23.52 28.93
CA ALA A 212 26.57 24.06 29.30
C ALA A 212 26.23 25.38 28.56
N ALA A 213 27.21 26.27 28.43
CA ALA A 213 27.08 27.52 27.69
C ALA A 213 28.37 27.77 26.90
N LEU A 214 28.23 27.87 25.58
CA LEU A 214 29.31 28.16 24.65
C LEU A 214 28.84 29.26 23.68
N ILE A 215 29.40 30.46 23.79
CA ILE A 215 28.96 31.64 23.05
C ILE A 215 30.10 32.11 22.15
N PHE A 216 29.79 32.32 20.87
CA PHE A 216 30.67 32.95 19.88
C PHE A 216 30.06 34.28 19.45
N ARG A 217 30.84 35.36 19.46
CA ARG A 217 30.47 36.70 18.98
C ARG A 217 31.47 37.21 17.96
N ASP A 218 31.00 37.67 16.81
CA ASP A 218 31.86 38.27 15.77
C ASP A 218 33.03 37.36 15.31
N CYS A 219 32.92 36.04 15.52
CA CYS A 219 33.96 35.06 15.21
C CYS A 219 33.92 34.64 13.73
N ALA A 220 35.07 34.26 13.17
CA ALA A 220 35.16 33.76 11.80
C ALA A 220 35.71 32.32 11.75
N PHE A 221 35.13 31.47 10.91
CA PHE A 221 35.58 30.12 10.63
C PHE A 221 35.90 30.02 9.13
N ARG A 222 37.20 29.97 8.78
CA ARG A 222 37.68 30.08 7.40
C ARG A 222 38.46 28.83 6.99
N ASN A 223 38.02 28.17 5.91
CA ASN A 223 38.69 26.99 5.33
C ASN A 223 38.93 25.85 6.34
N THR A 224 38.04 25.70 7.32
CA THR A 224 38.12 24.67 8.37
C THR A 224 37.52 23.34 7.86
N TYR A 225 38.06 22.20 8.30
CA TYR A 225 37.62 20.89 7.80
C TYR A 225 37.57 19.79 8.87
N ALA A 226 36.54 18.95 8.86
CA ALA A 226 36.48 17.74 9.69
C ALA A 226 35.74 16.57 9.00
N ASP A 227 35.70 15.38 9.59
CA ASP A 227 34.76 14.35 9.13
C ASP A 227 33.32 14.72 9.55
N PHE A 228 33.16 15.30 10.74
CA PHE A 228 31.91 15.80 11.31
C PHE A 228 32.08 17.23 11.85
N GLY A 229 31.29 18.18 11.35
CA GLY A 229 31.27 19.57 11.87
C GLY A 229 32.47 20.37 11.40
N GLY A 230 32.40 20.88 10.17
CA GLY A 230 33.55 21.49 9.47
C GLY A 230 34.16 22.68 10.19
N ALA A 231 33.35 23.47 10.91
CA ALA A 231 33.78 24.49 11.85
C ALA A 231 33.69 23.99 13.30
N ALA A 232 32.51 23.52 13.72
CA ALA A 232 32.25 23.10 15.09
C ALA A 232 31.47 21.78 15.19
N PHE A 233 31.80 20.99 16.21
CA PHE A 233 31.02 19.81 16.62
C PHE A 233 30.60 19.98 18.07
N VAL A 234 29.28 19.98 18.32
CA VAL A 234 28.69 20.17 19.65
C VAL A 234 27.86 18.95 20.02
N THR A 235 28.12 18.36 21.18
CA THR A 235 27.37 17.23 21.73
C THR A 235 27.07 17.43 23.21
N GLY A 236 25.90 16.99 23.69
CA GLY A 236 25.58 17.15 25.11
C GLY A 236 24.18 16.71 25.56
N SER A 237 23.89 17.03 26.82
CA SER A 237 22.60 16.83 27.49
C SER A 237 21.66 18.04 27.30
N HIS A 238 20.50 18.02 27.98
CA HIS A 238 19.42 19.01 27.83
C HIS A 238 19.76 20.45 28.26
N LEU A 239 20.90 20.68 28.92
CA LEU A 239 21.33 22.02 29.35
C LEU A 239 22.36 22.67 28.42
N ALA A 240 22.87 21.96 27.42
CA ALA A 240 23.87 22.50 26.51
C ALA A 240 23.24 23.54 25.56
N MET A 241 23.67 24.79 25.71
CA MET A 241 23.37 25.90 24.81
C MET A 241 24.63 26.32 24.06
N THR A 242 24.53 26.44 22.74
CA THR A 242 25.59 27.04 21.92
C THR A 242 25.02 28.15 21.07
N ASP A 243 25.63 29.33 21.15
CA ASP A 243 25.16 30.55 20.51
C ASP A 243 26.23 31.14 19.60
N PHE A 244 25.82 31.61 18.43
CA PHE A 244 26.67 32.27 17.44
C PHE A 244 26.01 33.59 17.04
N GLU A 245 26.61 34.71 17.44
CA GLU A 245 26.13 36.07 17.16
C GLU A 245 27.12 36.75 16.21
N GLY A 246 26.66 37.26 15.06
CA GLY A 246 27.52 37.98 14.10
C GLY A 246 28.63 37.14 13.44
N CYS A 247 28.60 35.81 13.57
CA CYS A 247 29.68 34.94 13.12
C CYS A 247 29.68 34.69 11.60
N SER A 248 30.86 34.40 11.05
CA SER A 248 31.02 34.05 9.62
C SER A 248 31.65 32.67 9.43
N PHE A 249 31.13 31.89 8.48
CA PHE A 249 31.60 30.56 8.11
C PHE A 249 31.88 30.57 6.61
N LEU A 250 33.15 30.46 6.21
CA LEU A 250 33.59 30.62 4.82
C LEU A 250 34.42 29.41 4.37
N GLY A 251 33.93 28.69 3.36
CA GLY A 251 34.64 27.52 2.81
C GLY A 251 34.83 26.40 3.82
N THR A 252 33.91 26.25 4.77
CA THR A 252 33.98 25.18 5.80
C THR A 252 33.49 23.87 5.20
N GLY A 253 34.26 22.79 5.38
CA GLY A 253 33.99 21.50 4.76
C GLY A 253 33.84 20.39 5.80
N ALA A 254 32.94 19.43 5.54
CA ALA A 254 32.91 18.19 6.30
C ALA A 254 32.51 16.98 5.45
N GLY A 255 32.76 15.78 5.99
CA GLY A 255 32.10 14.57 5.52
C GLY A 255 30.60 14.54 5.87
N ARG A 256 30.21 15.18 6.99
CA ARG A 256 28.83 15.38 7.47
C ARG A 256 28.75 16.68 8.31
N GLY A 257 27.72 17.51 8.12
CA GLY A 257 27.59 18.80 8.80
C GLY A 257 28.66 19.81 8.39
N GLY A 258 28.52 20.39 7.20
CA GLY A 258 29.56 21.19 6.54
C GLY A 258 30.00 22.45 7.31
N GLY A 259 29.11 23.04 8.11
CA GLY A 259 29.43 24.08 9.10
C GLY A 259 29.50 23.50 10.51
N VAL A 260 28.34 23.20 11.10
CA VAL A 260 28.19 22.76 12.48
C VAL A 260 27.47 21.41 12.53
N VAL A 261 27.93 20.51 13.40
CA VAL A 261 27.16 19.33 13.81
C VAL A 261 26.65 19.55 15.24
N SER A 262 25.36 19.31 15.45
CA SER A 262 24.70 19.43 16.75
C SER A 262 24.04 18.11 17.13
N THR A 263 24.56 17.42 18.14
CA THR A 263 24.06 16.13 18.63
C THR A 263 23.65 16.20 20.10
N HIS A 264 22.62 16.99 20.40
CA HIS A 264 22.05 17.04 21.75
C HIS A 264 21.04 15.92 21.97
N THR A 265 21.25 15.10 23.00
CA THR A 265 20.44 13.89 23.24
C THR A 265 19.07 14.14 23.88
N GLN A 266 18.83 15.33 24.44
CA GLN A 266 17.67 15.60 25.32
C GLN A 266 17.09 17.04 25.25
N GLY A 267 17.27 17.77 24.14
CA GLY A 267 16.66 19.10 23.96
C GLY A 267 17.60 20.29 24.14
N GLY A 268 18.92 20.07 24.05
CA GLY A 268 19.90 21.17 23.94
C GLY A 268 19.65 22.04 22.70
N GLN A 269 20.23 23.24 22.72
CA GLN A 269 19.88 24.31 21.80
C GLN A 269 21.11 24.86 21.06
N THR A 270 20.98 25.06 19.75
CA THR A 270 21.96 25.78 18.94
C THR A 270 21.32 27.00 18.29
N THR A 271 21.83 28.19 18.55
CA THR A 271 21.33 29.46 18.00
C THR A 271 22.37 30.13 17.10
N PHE A 272 21.87 30.75 16.03
CA PHE A 272 22.64 31.56 15.10
C PHE A 272 21.87 32.86 14.86
N GLU A 273 22.43 33.98 15.28
CA GLU A 273 21.88 35.32 15.05
C GLU A 273 22.86 36.14 14.20
N ASN A 274 22.33 36.78 13.15
CA ASN A 274 23.11 37.65 12.24
C ASN A 274 24.35 36.96 11.62
N CYS A 275 24.29 35.64 11.43
CA CYS A 275 25.42 34.84 10.94
C CYS A 275 25.43 34.68 9.40
N THR A 276 26.62 34.58 8.81
CA THR A 276 26.79 34.32 7.37
C THR A 276 27.50 32.99 7.12
N PHE A 277 26.96 32.15 6.25
CA PHE A 277 27.53 30.89 5.80
C PHE A 277 27.75 30.95 4.29
N SER A 278 29.00 30.90 3.81
CA SER A 278 29.35 30.90 2.39
C SER A 278 30.17 29.67 2.04
N ASP A 279 29.73 28.97 0.98
CA ASP A 279 30.41 27.82 0.39
C ASP A 279 30.68 26.68 1.39
N THR A 280 29.78 26.51 2.35
CA THR A 280 29.85 25.43 3.33
C THR A 280 29.41 24.11 2.70
N SER A 281 30.15 23.03 2.91
CA SER A 281 29.92 21.77 2.18
C SER A 281 30.02 20.52 3.06
N ALA A 282 29.02 19.65 2.99
CA ALA A 282 29.04 18.31 3.59
C ALA A 282 29.44 17.21 2.59
N GLY A 283 29.94 17.56 1.40
CA GLY A 283 30.24 16.58 0.34
C GLY A 283 29.01 15.76 -0.04
N LEU A 284 29.12 14.42 0.04
CA LEU A 284 28.01 13.47 -0.16
C LEU A 284 27.18 13.21 1.12
N GLY A 285 27.51 13.90 2.22
CA GLY A 285 26.91 13.70 3.54
C GLY A 285 25.63 14.51 3.77
N LEU A 286 25.35 14.76 5.05
CA LEU A 286 24.09 15.36 5.51
C LEU A 286 24.35 16.77 6.04
N GLY A 287 23.50 17.74 5.69
CA GLY A 287 23.49 19.09 6.27
C GLY A 287 24.70 19.94 5.87
N GLY A 288 24.60 20.75 4.82
CA GLY A 288 25.73 21.54 4.33
C GLY A 288 26.11 22.71 5.24
N VAL A 289 25.17 23.21 6.06
CA VAL A 289 25.43 24.13 7.17
C VAL A 289 25.27 23.40 8.50
N ILE A 290 24.11 22.81 8.76
CA ILE A 290 23.82 22.09 10.02
C ILE A 290 23.31 20.67 9.78
N LEU A 291 23.88 19.74 10.55
CA LEU A 291 23.35 18.40 10.74
C LEU A 291 22.92 18.21 12.19
N THR A 292 21.72 17.67 12.38
CA THR A 292 21.19 17.30 13.68
C THR A 292 20.77 15.84 13.73
N GLU A 293 21.36 15.07 14.66
CA GLU A 293 21.16 13.62 14.79
C GLU A 293 20.34 13.23 16.03
N ALA A 294 19.91 14.18 16.88
CA ALA A 294 19.14 13.90 18.09
C ALA A 294 18.23 15.08 18.51
N ARG A 295 17.21 14.76 19.31
CA ARG A 295 16.11 15.65 19.74
C ARG A 295 16.64 16.97 20.33
N SER A 296 16.59 18.04 19.56
CA SER A 296 17.18 19.33 19.90
C SER A 296 16.42 20.50 19.26
N VAL A 297 16.87 21.74 19.53
CA VAL A 297 16.28 22.96 18.95
C VAL A 297 17.36 23.78 18.25
N ASN A 298 17.24 23.94 16.94
CA ASN A 298 18.06 24.86 16.14
C ASN A 298 17.29 26.14 15.87
N ARG A 299 17.91 27.31 16.01
CA ARG A 299 17.33 28.60 15.58
C ARG A 299 18.31 29.39 14.72
N PHE A 300 17.83 29.86 13.58
CA PHE A 300 18.52 30.78 12.69
C PHE A 300 17.70 32.06 12.59
N HIS A 301 18.31 33.19 12.92
CA HIS A 301 17.70 34.51 12.88
C HIS A 301 18.59 35.49 12.12
N ARG A 302 18.05 36.18 11.12
CA ARG A 302 18.79 37.13 10.27
C ARG A 302 20.05 36.54 9.64
N CYS A 303 20.02 35.25 9.30
CA CYS A 303 21.16 34.54 8.74
C CYS A 303 21.20 34.65 7.20
N ARG A 304 22.39 34.57 6.63
CA ARG A 304 22.63 34.50 5.18
C ARG A 304 23.34 33.21 4.83
N PHE A 305 22.79 32.45 3.88
CA PHE A 305 23.33 31.18 3.42
C PHE A 305 23.63 31.27 1.92
N GLU A 306 24.89 31.13 1.52
CA GLU A 306 25.37 31.30 0.14
C GLU A 306 26.08 30.05 -0.37
N ASN A 307 25.56 29.48 -1.45
CA ASN A 307 26.04 28.25 -2.10
C ASN A 307 26.27 27.03 -1.16
N PRO A 308 25.48 26.78 -0.10
CA PRO A 308 25.75 25.66 0.79
C PRO A 308 25.34 24.32 0.14
N ARG A 309 26.16 23.29 0.34
CA ARG A 309 26.12 22.03 -0.44
C ARG A 309 26.12 20.78 0.44
N ALA A 310 25.32 19.78 0.08
CA ALA A 310 25.29 18.48 0.78
C ALA A 310 24.82 17.33 -0.13
N GLY A 311 24.91 16.10 0.38
CA GLY A 311 24.16 14.97 -0.15
C GLY A 311 22.66 15.16 0.11
N LEU A 312 22.27 15.40 1.36
CA LEU A 312 20.89 15.76 1.77
C LEU A 312 20.86 17.07 2.57
N GLY A 313 19.97 18.00 2.23
CA GLY A 313 19.76 19.25 3.00
C GLY A 313 20.93 20.24 2.86
N GLY A 314 20.96 21.02 1.78
CA GLY A 314 22.07 21.95 1.49
C GLY A 314 22.36 22.93 2.62
N VAL A 315 21.35 23.49 3.28
CA VAL A 315 21.48 24.23 4.55
C VAL A 315 21.37 23.26 5.72
N ALA A 316 20.22 22.61 5.90
CA ALA A 316 19.91 21.87 7.11
C ALA A 316 19.40 20.45 6.83
N HIS A 317 19.95 19.48 7.57
CA HIS A 317 19.38 18.13 7.70
C HIS A 317 18.83 17.95 9.11
N VAL A 318 17.50 17.85 9.22
CA VAL A 318 16.74 17.86 10.47
C VAL A 318 16.12 16.49 10.68
N ALA A 319 16.50 15.80 11.76
CA ALA A 319 16.03 14.45 12.06
C ALA A 319 15.65 14.23 13.54
N HIS A 320 15.01 13.10 13.83
CA HIS A 320 14.83 12.56 15.18
C HIS A 320 14.13 13.50 16.18
N ASN A 321 12.90 13.93 15.88
CA ASN A 321 12.11 14.84 16.74
C ASN A 321 12.77 16.22 17.00
N THR A 322 13.63 16.69 16.09
CA THR A 322 14.26 18.02 16.19
C THR A 322 13.31 19.12 15.70
N LEU A 323 13.32 20.26 16.40
CA LEU A 323 12.72 21.51 15.94
C LEU A 323 13.80 22.40 15.32
N THR A 324 13.59 22.87 14.10
CA THR A 324 14.47 23.84 13.43
C THR A 324 13.66 25.05 12.97
N LEU A 325 14.05 26.23 13.47
CA LEU A 325 13.40 27.52 13.22
C LEU A 325 14.30 28.38 12.31
N LEU A 326 13.82 28.79 11.14
CA LEU A 326 14.51 29.73 10.24
C LEU A 326 13.70 31.03 10.14
N SER A 327 14.33 32.17 10.41
CA SER A 327 13.61 33.44 10.54
C SER A 327 14.39 34.63 9.98
N GLU A 328 13.69 35.53 9.27
CA GLU A 328 14.26 36.78 8.72
C GLU A 328 15.55 36.57 7.89
N SER A 329 15.70 35.39 7.27
CA SER A 329 16.96 34.90 6.70
C SER A 329 16.92 34.82 5.17
N SER A 330 18.07 34.62 4.53
CA SER A 330 18.20 34.48 3.08
C SER A 330 19.03 33.26 2.65
N VAL A 331 18.59 32.55 1.61
CA VAL A 331 19.26 31.37 1.04
C VAL A 331 19.50 31.59 -0.45
N THR A 332 20.75 31.47 -0.90
CA THR A 332 21.14 31.62 -2.31
C THR A 332 21.95 30.43 -2.79
N GLY A 333 21.63 29.88 -3.96
CA GLY A 333 22.44 28.85 -4.64
C GLY A 333 22.62 27.51 -3.90
N SER A 334 21.74 27.20 -2.94
CA SER A 334 21.82 25.99 -2.13
C SER A 334 21.54 24.72 -2.94
N LEU A 335 22.37 23.70 -2.82
CA LEU A 335 22.28 22.49 -3.64
C LEU A 335 22.44 21.21 -2.80
N ALA A 336 21.45 20.32 -2.89
CA ALA A 336 21.58 18.94 -2.41
C ALA A 336 21.76 17.95 -3.58
N GLN A 337 22.35 16.79 -3.32
CA GLN A 337 22.38 15.72 -4.33
C GLN A 337 21.01 15.04 -4.44
N SER A 338 20.42 14.69 -3.31
CA SER A 338 19.05 14.17 -3.17
C SER A 338 18.36 14.73 -1.91
N GLY A 339 17.11 14.34 -1.65
CA GLY A 339 16.29 14.99 -0.61
C GLY A 339 16.12 16.49 -0.86
N GLY A 340 15.81 17.26 0.19
CA GLY A 340 15.50 18.68 0.07
C GLY A 340 16.73 19.55 -0.21
N GLY A 341 16.65 20.41 -1.22
CA GLY A 341 17.79 21.18 -1.74
C GLY A 341 18.41 22.16 -0.74
N SER A 342 17.60 22.79 0.10
CA SER A 342 18.05 23.60 1.24
C SER A 342 17.74 22.94 2.58
N VAL A 343 16.54 22.37 2.78
CA VAL A 343 16.18 21.72 4.06
C VAL A 343 15.60 20.33 3.83
N PHE A 344 16.15 19.32 4.50
CA PHE A 344 15.57 17.98 4.53
C PHE A 344 15.09 17.64 5.95
N ALA A 345 13.84 17.20 6.07
CA ALA A 345 13.18 16.85 7.33
C ALA A 345 12.75 15.37 7.33
N ALA A 346 13.20 14.61 8.32
CA ALA A 346 12.88 13.18 8.46
C ALA A 346 12.70 12.78 9.94
N GLY A 347 12.13 11.61 10.21
CA GLY A 347 11.97 11.05 11.56
C GLY A 347 11.27 11.99 12.56
N GLU A 348 10.04 12.41 12.25
CA GLU A 348 9.21 13.30 13.07
C GLU A 348 9.84 14.68 13.33
N ALA A 349 10.63 15.20 12.37
CA ALA A 349 11.22 16.53 12.44
C ALA A 349 10.17 17.64 12.24
N ILE A 350 10.41 18.80 12.85
CA ILE A 350 9.60 20.01 12.65
C ILE A 350 10.50 21.13 12.12
N VAL A 351 10.16 21.64 10.94
CA VAL A 351 10.82 22.80 10.32
C VAL A 351 9.79 23.92 10.20
N ASP A 352 10.06 25.05 10.85
CA ASP A 352 9.21 26.24 10.78
C ASP A 352 10.04 27.43 10.27
N VAL A 353 9.62 27.99 9.13
CA VAL A 353 10.33 29.02 8.38
C VAL A 353 9.44 30.25 8.27
N PHE A 354 9.92 31.43 8.66
CA PHE A 354 9.17 32.66 8.50
C PHE A 354 10.00 33.87 8.03
N GLY A 355 9.42 34.69 7.13
CA GLY A 355 10.09 35.89 6.61
C GLY A 355 11.40 35.59 5.87
N LEU A 356 11.44 34.50 5.10
CA LEU A 356 12.66 34.01 4.42
C LEU A 356 12.60 34.25 2.91
N THR A 357 13.76 34.57 2.31
CA THR A 357 13.91 34.63 0.85
C THR A 357 14.89 33.55 0.36
N ALA A 358 14.47 32.72 -0.59
CA ALA A 358 15.29 31.67 -1.20
C ALA A 358 15.38 31.86 -2.71
N THR A 359 16.60 31.81 -3.28
CA THR A 359 16.81 31.91 -4.73
C THR A 359 17.79 30.87 -5.24
N GLY A 360 17.38 30.09 -6.25
CA GLY A 360 18.24 29.10 -6.90
C GLY A 360 18.57 27.89 -6.02
N SER A 361 17.68 27.53 -5.09
CA SER A 361 17.79 26.28 -4.33
C SER A 361 17.44 25.09 -5.22
N GLY A 362 18.23 24.00 -5.21
CA GLY A 362 17.90 22.85 -6.04
C GLY A 362 18.46 21.52 -5.59
N THR A 363 18.12 20.50 -6.39
CA THR A 363 18.61 19.13 -6.22
C THR A 363 19.12 18.56 -7.55
N VAL A 364 20.12 17.69 -7.50
CA VAL A 364 20.68 17.06 -8.72
C VAL A 364 19.79 15.92 -9.23
N SER A 365 19.40 15.03 -8.31
CA SER A 365 18.52 13.87 -8.51
C SER A 365 17.71 13.65 -7.22
N GLY A 366 16.98 14.69 -6.81
CA GLY A 366 16.30 14.79 -5.52
C GLY A 366 14.92 15.37 -5.63
N ARG A 367 14.28 15.57 -4.48
CA ARG A 367 12.88 15.96 -4.35
C ARG A 367 12.79 17.16 -3.43
N GLY A 368 12.01 18.19 -3.79
CA GLY A 368 11.91 19.40 -2.97
C GLY A 368 13.09 20.35 -3.16
N GLY A 369 13.12 21.15 -4.23
CA GLY A 369 14.27 21.98 -4.57
C GLY A 369 14.67 23.00 -3.49
N PHE A 370 13.72 23.47 -2.68
CA PHE A 370 13.98 24.20 -1.44
C PHE A 370 13.90 23.28 -0.22
N ALA A 371 12.81 22.53 -0.03
CA ALA A 371 12.65 21.67 1.14
C ALA A 371 11.94 20.35 0.84
N ALA A 372 12.22 19.30 1.61
CA ALA A 372 11.44 18.06 1.57
C ALA A 372 11.23 17.44 2.95
N ALA A 373 10.07 16.81 3.14
CA ALA A 373 9.66 16.14 4.37
C ALA A 373 9.28 14.67 4.12
N GLY A 374 9.75 13.79 5.01
CA GLY A 374 9.38 12.38 5.10
C GLY A 374 9.10 11.95 6.55
N ASP A 375 8.61 10.72 6.74
CA ASP A 375 8.47 10.06 8.04
C ASP A 375 7.76 10.90 9.13
N ARG A 376 6.51 11.31 8.86
CA ARG A 376 5.65 12.09 9.76
C ARG A 376 6.26 13.45 10.20
N SER A 377 7.11 14.02 9.35
CA SER A 377 7.72 15.34 9.60
C SER A 377 6.78 16.49 9.21
N GLN A 378 7.11 17.71 9.65
CA GLN A 378 6.31 18.90 9.42
C GLN A 378 7.16 20.02 8.81
N VAL A 379 6.65 20.66 7.76
CA VAL A 379 7.25 21.86 7.15
C VAL A 379 6.21 22.98 7.12
N VAL A 380 6.45 24.02 7.89
CA VAL A 380 5.61 25.22 7.97
C VAL A 380 6.37 26.40 7.38
N LEU A 381 5.78 27.08 6.41
CA LEU A 381 6.34 28.25 5.73
C LEU A 381 5.37 29.43 5.90
N ARG A 382 5.85 30.56 6.44
CA ARG A 382 5.05 31.79 6.65
C ARG A 382 5.75 33.01 6.05
N ASP A 383 5.09 33.73 5.15
CA ASP A 383 5.64 34.95 4.53
C ASP A 383 7.03 34.69 3.87
N VAL A 384 7.15 33.55 3.18
CA VAL A 384 8.38 33.09 2.52
C VAL A 384 8.30 33.31 1.02
N SER A 385 9.38 33.78 0.39
CA SER A 385 9.51 33.84 -1.07
C SER A 385 10.57 32.87 -1.57
N ILE A 386 10.23 32.01 -2.54
CA ILE A 386 11.12 31.02 -3.16
C ILE A 386 11.15 31.27 -4.67
N ALA A 387 12.33 31.44 -5.26
CA ALA A 387 12.49 31.72 -6.68
C ALA A 387 13.50 30.80 -7.37
N GLY A 388 13.14 30.27 -8.55
CA GLY A 388 14.07 29.48 -9.38
C GLY A 388 14.47 28.15 -8.77
N ALA A 389 13.58 27.53 -7.98
CA ALA A 389 13.89 26.27 -7.30
C ALA A 389 13.75 25.06 -8.23
N THR A 390 14.66 24.08 -8.17
CA THR A 390 14.67 22.95 -9.14
C THR A 390 14.81 21.57 -8.49
N ALA A 391 14.01 20.60 -8.94
CA ALA A 391 14.08 19.22 -8.47
C ALA A 391 13.64 18.19 -9.53
N GLU A 392 13.72 16.90 -9.17
CA GLU A 392 13.05 15.85 -9.92
C GLU A 392 11.54 15.91 -9.69
N GLU A 393 11.10 15.99 -8.43
CA GLU A 393 9.69 16.16 -8.05
C GLU A 393 9.56 17.20 -6.93
N GLY A 394 8.52 18.04 -6.99
CA GLY A 394 8.36 19.14 -6.03
C GLY A 394 9.44 20.20 -6.22
N GLY A 395 9.36 21.00 -7.29
CA GLY A 395 10.45 21.91 -7.68
C GLY A 395 10.88 22.89 -6.57
N ALA A 396 9.98 23.25 -5.63
CA ALA A 396 10.32 23.90 -4.38
C ALA A 396 10.11 23.00 -3.14
N LEU A 397 8.95 22.34 -3.00
CA LEU A 397 8.62 21.54 -1.81
C LEU A 397 8.12 20.12 -2.18
N HIS A 398 8.56 19.11 -1.43
CA HIS A 398 8.09 17.73 -1.53
C HIS A 398 7.67 17.16 -0.16
N LEU A 399 6.53 16.46 -0.08
CA LEU A 399 5.98 15.90 1.16
C LEU A 399 5.60 14.42 0.95
N ALA A 400 6.13 13.52 1.77
CA ALA A 400 5.81 12.08 1.75
C ALA A 400 5.81 11.47 3.16
N GLY A 401 5.52 10.17 3.26
CA GLY A 401 5.52 9.42 4.53
C GLY A 401 4.64 10.02 5.63
N GLU A 402 3.38 10.36 5.34
CA GLU A 402 2.42 10.93 6.30
C GLU A 402 2.84 12.30 6.89
N SER A 403 3.55 13.12 6.10
CA SER A 403 4.04 14.43 6.53
C SER A 403 2.98 15.54 6.45
N PHE A 404 3.22 16.64 7.15
CA PHE A 404 2.37 17.84 7.13
C PHE A 404 3.09 19.03 6.49
N GLY A 405 2.46 19.67 5.51
CA GLY A 405 2.94 20.91 4.90
C GLY A 405 1.95 22.04 5.03
N ARG A 406 2.35 23.18 5.60
CA ARG A 406 1.51 24.38 5.70
C ARG A 406 2.21 25.62 5.16
N LEU A 407 1.62 26.24 4.15
CA LEU A 407 2.12 27.46 3.50
C LEU A 407 1.13 28.60 3.77
N LEU A 408 1.62 29.69 4.37
CA LEU A 408 0.84 30.87 4.73
C LEU A 408 1.51 32.13 4.14
N GLY A 409 0.86 32.83 3.21
CA GLY A 409 1.46 34.03 2.59
C GLY A 409 2.71 33.74 1.76
N VAL A 410 2.85 32.52 1.23
CA VAL A 410 4.07 32.05 0.54
C VAL A 410 4.01 32.34 -0.95
N HIS A 411 5.09 32.89 -1.50
CA HIS A 411 5.24 33.18 -2.92
C HIS A 411 6.33 32.29 -3.55
N ILE A 412 5.96 31.35 -4.41
CA ILE A 412 6.88 30.49 -5.17
C ILE A 412 6.83 30.89 -6.65
N ARG A 413 7.99 31.16 -7.25
CA ARG A 413 8.11 31.62 -8.64
C ARG A 413 9.20 30.92 -9.43
N ASN A 414 8.95 30.66 -10.71
CA ASN A 414 9.91 30.01 -11.63
C ASN A 414 10.47 28.68 -11.09
N ALA A 415 9.69 27.92 -10.30
CA ALA A 415 10.13 26.62 -9.78
C ALA A 415 9.88 25.52 -10.82
N SER A 416 10.79 24.55 -10.95
CA SER A 416 10.71 23.51 -11.98
C SER A 416 10.96 22.10 -11.46
N ALA A 417 10.13 21.16 -11.89
CA ALA A 417 10.27 19.72 -11.64
C ALA A 417 10.43 18.94 -12.96
N LYS A 418 11.36 17.99 -13.03
CA LYS A 418 11.49 17.09 -14.19
C LYS A 418 10.34 16.08 -14.31
N GLY A 419 9.77 15.67 -13.18
CA GLY A 419 8.62 14.78 -13.10
C GLY A 419 7.34 15.57 -12.88
N THR A 420 7.00 15.79 -11.61
CA THR A 420 5.69 16.32 -11.18
C THR A 420 5.80 17.36 -10.07
N GLY A 421 4.82 18.26 -9.99
CA GLY A 421 4.74 19.27 -8.93
C GLY A 421 5.78 20.37 -9.09
N GLY A 422 5.60 21.28 -10.05
CA GLY A 422 6.63 22.27 -10.41
C GLY A 422 6.99 23.22 -9.27
N ALA A 423 6.04 23.55 -8.38
CA ALA A 423 6.34 24.15 -7.08
C ALA A 423 6.25 23.12 -5.93
N LEU A 424 5.16 22.34 -5.86
CA LEU A 424 4.84 21.45 -4.75
C LEU A 424 4.46 20.05 -5.24
N HIS A 425 5.03 19.02 -4.62
CA HIS A 425 4.59 17.63 -4.73
C HIS A 425 4.19 17.09 -3.35
N SER A 426 3.11 16.31 -3.28
CA SER A 426 2.68 15.64 -2.06
C SER A 426 2.17 14.22 -2.36
N GLU A 427 2.56 13.26 -1.54
CA GLU A 427 2.17 11.84 -1.62
C GLU A 427 2.04 11.17 -0.23
N ASP A 428 1.82 9.85 -0.20
CA ASP A 428 1.86 9.01 1.01
C ASP A 428 1.00 9.49 2.18
N ARG A 429 -0.29 9.78 1.94
CA ARG A 429 -1.25 10.22 2.96
C ARG A 429 -0.85 11.53 3.69
N SER A 430 0.02 12.33 3.08
CA SER A 430 0.40 13.65 3.60
C SER A 430 -0.77 14.64 3.58
N LEU A 431 -0.71 15.64 4.46
CA LEU A 431 -1.70 16.73 4.56
C LEU A 431 -1.06 18.06 4.11
N VAL A 432 -1.75 18.79 3.22
CA VAL A 432 -1.30 20.06 2.65
C VAL A 432 -2.32 21.16 2.95
N GLU A 433 -1.86 22.25 3.55
CA GLU A 433 -2.63 23.48 3.77
C GLU A 433 -1.95 24.66 3.07
N LEU A 434 -2.63 25.26 2.10
CA LEU A 434 -2.18 26.44 1.37
C LEU A 434 -3.14 27.61 1.68
N ASP A 435 -2.66 28.68 2.32
CA ASP A 435 -3.44 29.88 2.63
C ASP A 435 -2.71 31.14 2.14
N ARG A 436 -3.36 31.94 1.29
CA ARG A 436 -2.78 33.14 0.64
C ARG A 436 -1.46 32.85 -0.10
N VAL A 437 -1.40 31.73 -0.81
CA VAL A 437 -0.22 31.37 -1.63
C VAL A 437 -0.26 32.01 -3.02
N VAL A 438 0.91 32.36 -3.54
CA VAL A 438 1.11 32.77 -4.94
C VAL A 438 2.08 31.79 -5.58
N LEU A 439 1.65 31.07 -6.60
CA LEU A 439 2.47 30.12 -7.36
C LEU A 439 2.49 30.59 -8.83
N GLU A 440 3.59 31.22 -9.23
CA GLU A 440 3.73 31.82 -10.57
C GLU A 440 4.83 31.13 -11.40
N HIS A 441 4.58 30.98 -12.70
CA HIS A 441 5.56 30.52 -13.69
C HIS A 441 6.28 29.21 -13.33
N CYS A 442 5.63 28.33 -12.56
CA CYS A 442 6.18 27.05 -12.17
C CYS A 442 5.90 25.99 -13.24
N SER A 443 6.83 25.05 -13.44
CA SER A 443 6.77 24.06 -14.53
C SER A 443 7.03 22.63 -14.08
N ALA A 444 6.28 21.68 -14.62
CA ALA A 444 6.56 20.24 -14.49
C ALA A 444 6.45 19.55 -15.85
N GLU A 445 7.32 18.60 -16.20
CA GLU A 445 7.23 17.95 -17.52
C GLU A 445 5.97 17.07 -17.63
N LYS A 446 5.62 16.32 -16.57
CA LYS A 446 4.47 15.40 -16.57
C LYS A 446 3.19 16.03 -16.02
N GLY A 447 3.16 16.51 -14.77
CA GLY A 447 1.90 16.98 -14.19
C GLY A 447 2.01 17.85 -12.95
N GLY A 448 0.97 18.69 -12.74
CA GLY A 448 0.89 19.63 -11.62
C GLY A 448 1.91 20.75 -11.75
N GLY A 449 1.75 21.66 -12.71
CA GLY A 449 2.75 22.68 -13.03
C GLY A 449 3.07 23.59 -11.85
N ALA A 450 2.10 23.88 -10.98
CA ALA A 450 2.34 24.39 -9.64
C ALA A 450 2.29 23.27 -8.59
N PHE A 451 1.20 22.51 -8.51
CA PHE A 451 0.97 21.55 -7.42
C PHE A 451 0.54 20.16 -7.93
N PHE A 452 1.18 19.12 -7.43
CA PHE A 452 0.80 17.71 -7.62
C PHE A 452 0.42 17.06 -6.28
N ALA A 453 -0.76 16.47 -6.21
CA ALA A 453 -1.24 15.67 -5.08
C ALA A 453 -1.54 14.23 -5.52
N SER A 454 -0.80 13.25 -5.01
CA SER A 454 -1.01 11.83 -5.31
C SER A 454 -2.18 11.23 -4.50
N GLN A 455 -2.47 9.93 -4.66
CA GLN A 455 -3.61 9.29 -4.01
C GLN A 455 -3.52 9.36 -2.47
N ASN A 456 -4.67 9.44 -1.82
CA ASN A 456 -4.85 9.54 -0.36
C ASN A 456 -4.24 10.80 0.32
N VAL A 457 -3.65 11.75 -0.43
CA VAL A 457 -3.34 13.09 0.08
C VAL A 457 -4.64 13.85 0.40
N THR A 458 -4.59 14.73 1.41
CA THR A 458 -5.61 15.75 1.62
C THR A 458 -4.99 17.12 1.39
N ALA A 459 -5.57 17.91 0.49
CA ALA A 459 -5.08 19.24 0.15
C ALA A 459 -6.19 20.29 0.28
N ASN A 460 -5.94 21.35 1.05
CA ASN A 460 -6.85 22.46 1.23
C ASN A 460 -6.17 23.76 0.79
N ILE A 461 -6.83 24.51 -0.10
CA ILE A 461 -6.30 25.73 -0.72
C ILE A 461 -7.29 26.87 -0.49
N PHE A 462 -6.84 27.90 0.21
CA PHE A 462 -7.60 29.11 0.52
C PHE A 462 -6.87 30.33 -0.03
N LEU A 463 -7.57 31.22 -0.74
CA LEU A 463 -7.00 32.48 -1.25
C LEU A 463 -5.74 32.31 -2.13
N GLY A 464 -5.64 31.18 -2.85
CA GLY A 464 -4.49 30.84 -3.70
C GLY A 464 -4.51 31.54 -5.07
N THR A 465 -3.35 31.92 -5.58
CA THR A 465 -3.17 32.56 -6.89
C THR A 465 -2.18 31.77 -7.74
N PHE A 466 -2.62 31.29 -8.90
CA PHE A 466 -1.88 30.39 -9.78
C PHE A 466 -1.73 31.05 -11.17
N VAL A 467 -0.54 31.55 -11.48
CA VAL A 467 -0.31 32.38 -12.68
C VAL A 467 0.74 31.76 -13.60
N GLY A 468 0.41 31.56 -14.87
CA GLY A 468 1.40 31.22 -15.90
C GLY A 468 2.15 29.90 -15.70
N ASN A 469 1.60 28.97 -14.90
CA ASN A 469 2.20 27.67 -14.63
C ASN A 469 2.02 26.71 -15.82
N GLN A 470 2.91 25.72 -15.97
CA GLN A 470 2.94 24.83 -17.13
C GLN A 470 3.16 23.36 -16.74
N ALA A 471 2.35 22.46 -17.31
CA ALA A 471 2.61 21.01 -17.30
C ALA A 471 1.88 20.30 -18.44
N CYS A 472 2.16 19.02 -18.67
CA CYS A 472 1.36 18.21 -19.60
C CYS A 472 -0.05 17.95 -19.03
N PHE A 473 -0.18 17.51 -17.77
CA PHE A 473 -1.47 17.32 -17.10
C PHE A 473 -1.65 18.23 -15.88
N GLY A 474 -2.70 19.07 -15.86
CA GLY A 474 -2.97 19.98 -14.75
C GLY A 474 -1.93 21.10 -14.68
N SER A 475 -2.02 22.07 -15.59
CA SER A 475 -1.01 23.12 -15.76
C SER A 475 -0.80 23.98 -14.51
N ALA A 476 -1.82 24.15 -13.67
CA ALA A 476 -1.67 24.61 -12.29
C ALA A 476 -1.66 23.45 -11.31
N ILE A 477 -2.73 22.64 -11.27
CA ILE A 477 -2.91 21.60 -10.25
C ILE A 477 -3.20 20.24 -10.90
N PHE A 478 -2.51 19.20 -10.45
CA PHE A 478 -2.90 17.81 -10.66
C PHE A 478 -3.26 17.18 -9.32
N THR A 479 -4.38 16.46 -9.24
CA THR A 479 -4.78 15.72 -8.03
C THR A 479 -5.32 14.33 -8.37
N SER A 480 -4.92 13.33 -7.59
CA SER A 480 -5.60 12.02 -7.46
C SER A 480 -6.21 11.84 -6.07
N ALA A 481 -6.42 12.95 -5.37
CA ALA A 481 -6.64 13.08 -3.94
C ALA A 481 -7.81 14.01 -3.63
N ARG A 482 -8.15 14.13 -2.34
CA ARG A 482 -9.15 15.09 -1.89
C ARG A 482 -8.59 16.50 -1.92
N LEU A 483 -9.15 17.33 -2.80
CA LEU A 483 -8.77 18.72 -3.01
C LEU A 483 -9.94 19.67 -2.67
N THR A 484 -9.72 20.56 -1.71
CA THR A 484 -10.60 21.70 -1.43
C THR A 484 -9.94 22.97 -1.97
N VAL A 485 -10.66 23.78 -2.76
CA VAL A 485 -10.20 25.08 -3.25
C VAL A 485 -11.25 26.14 -2.94
N ALA A 486 -10.86 27.23 -2.29
CA ALA A 486 -11.75 28.33 -1.93
C ALA A 486 -11.11 29.69 -2.23
N ASN A 487 -11.86 30.58 -2.89
CA ASN A 487 -11.45 31.94 -3.22
C ASN A 487 -10.12 32.02 -4.01
N ALA A 488 -9.89 31.11 -4.97
CA ALA A 488 -8.64 31.01 -5.71
C ALA A 488 -8.72 31.63 -7.13
N SER A 489 -7.57 32.05 -7.67
CA SER A 489 -7.46 32.54 -9.04
C SER A 489 -6.46 31.73 -9.88
N PHE A 490 -6.82 31.48 -11.14
CA PHE A 490 -6.04 30.71 -12.11
C PHE A 490 -5.92 31.50 -13.41
N ALA A 491 -4.77 32.12 -13.68
CA ALA A 491 -4.57 33.00 -14.82
C ALA A 491 -3.40 32.56 -15.73
N GLY A 492 -3.65 32.46 -17.04
CA GLY A 492 -2.59 32.23 -18.04
C GLY A 492 -1.83 30.90 -17.94
N ASN A 493 -2.28 29.95 -17.13
CA ASN A 493 -1.65 28.63 -16.99
C ASN A 493 -1.80 27.85 -18.31
N ASN A 494 -0.78 27.09 -18.71
CA ASN A 494 -0.65 26.52 -20.05
C ASN A 494 -0.40 25.01 -19.99
N ALA A 495 -1.38 24.19 -20.37
CA ALA A 495 -1.18 22.75 -20.46
C ALA A 495 -0.54 22.42 -21.82
N ARG A 496 0.67 21.85 -21.81
CA ARG A 496 1.44 21.52 -23.02
C ARG A 496 2.38 20.34 -22.77
N CYS A 497 2.30 19.31 -23.61
CA CYS A 497 3.11 18.09 -23.51
C CYS A 497 4.29 18.11 -24.52
N PRO A 498 5.56 18.21 -24.06
CA PRO A 498 6.72 18.06 -24.94
C PRO A 498 6.98 16.58 -25.23
N ASN A 499 6.28 16.02 -26.22
CA ASN A 499 6.52 14.68 -26.79
C ASN A 499 6.69 13.54 -25.75
N ASP A 500 5.68 13.36 -24.90
CA ASP A 500 5.65 12.28 -23.91
C ASP A 500 5.54 10.89 -24.57
N ALA A 501 6.27 9.92 -24.01
CA ALA A 501 6.29 8.52 -24.40
C ALA A 501 5.53 7.60 -23.41
N ASP A 502 5.29 8.06 -22.17
CA ASP A 502 4.60 7.28 -21.13
C ASP A 502 3.06 7.31 -21.29
N HIS A 503 2.52 8.41 -21.82
CA HIS A 503 1.10 8.57 -22.13
C HIS A 503 0.85 8.93 -23.61
N PRO A 504 1.13 8.02 -24.57
CA PRO A 504 1.07 8.30 -26.00
C PRO A 504 -0.35 8.55 -26.56
N GLN A 505 -1.41 8.43 -25.76
CA GLN A 505 -2.81 8.53 -26.20
C GLN A 505 -3.50 9.85 -25.85
N TYR A 506 -3.01 10.61 -24.86
CA TYR A 506 -3.68 11.79 -24.34
C TYR A 506 -2.90 13.07 -24.64
N GLU A 507 -3.60 14.10 -25.10
CA GLU A 507 -3.05 15.45 -25.23
C GLU A 507 -3.09 16.22 -23.90
N ALA A 508 -2.39 17.35 -23.85
CA ALA A 508 -2.30 18.15 -22.64
C ALA A 508 -3.68 18.57 -22.16
N SER A 509 -3.95 18.47 -20.86
CA SER A 509 -5.30 18.55 -20.32
C SER A 509 -5.37 19.26 -18.97
N GLY A 510 -6.34 20.18 -18.81
CA GLY A 510 -6.70 20.81 -17.55
C GLY A 510 -5.78 21.94 -17.07
N THR A 511 -6.37 23.03 -16.55
CA THR A 511 -5.66 23.87 -15.56
C THR A 511 -5.63 23.15 -14.21
N ILE A 512 -6.76 22.53 -13.85
CA ILE A 512 -6.86 21.52 -12.79
C ILE A 512 -7.14 20.17 -13.45
N TYR A 513 -6.32 19.16 -13.19
CA TYR A 513 -6.54 17.78 -13.62
C TYR A 513 -6.90 16.92 -12.41
N VAL A 514 -8.03 16.21 -12.48
CA VAL A 514 -8.51 15.31 -11.43
C VAL A 514 -8.49 13.89 -11.97
N LYS A 515 -7.69 13.00 -11.37
CA LYS A 515 -7.64 11.58 -11.72
C LYS A 515 -8.35 10.73 -10.66
N GLU A 516 -9.12 9.73 -11.07
CA GLU A 516 -9.74 8.81 -10.12
C GLU A 516 -8.68 7.94 -9.41
N GLY A 517 -8.72 7.91 -8.08
CA GLY A 517 -7.95 6.98 -7.24
C GLY A 517 -8.64 5.62 -7.12
N VAL A 518 -7.88 4.53 -7.09
CA VAL A 518 -8.42 3.16 -7.22
C VAL A 518 -9.16 2.69 -5.95
N GLU A 519 -8.85 3.27 -4.80
CA GLU A 519 -9.42 2.90 -3.49
C GLU A 519 -10.77 3.57 -3.19
N GLY A 520 -11.82 2.93 -3.66
CA GLY A 520 -13.20 3.25 -3.31
C GLY A 520 -14.15 2.24 -3.92
N ALA A 521 -14.90 1.52 -3.09
CA ALA A 521 -16.08 0.80 -3.57
C ALA A 521 -17.09 1.83 -4.12
N PRO A 522 -17.79 1.56 -5.24
CA PRO A 522 -18.87 2.45 -5.68
C PRO A 522 -19.89 2.59 -4.54
N PRO A 523 -20.54 3.77 -4.37
CA PRO A 523 -21.56 3.94 -3.34
C PRO A 523 -22.67 2.91 -3.54
N THR A 524 -22.77 1.95 -2.62
CA THR A 524 -23.72 0.82 -2.67
C THR A 524 -25.13 1.20 -2.27
N THR A 525 -25.43 2.50 -2.15
CA THR A 525 -26.68 3.06 -1.66
C THR A 525 -27.22 4.11 -2.64
N THR A 526 -28.51 4.03 -2.94
CA THR A 526 -29.26 4.81 -3.93
C THR A 526 -29.52 6.28 -3.56
N THR A 527 -28.52 6.94 -2.96
CA THR A 527 -28.58 8.35 -2.54
C THR A 527 -27.31 9.05 -3.01
N GLY A 528 -27.43 9.88 -4.04
CA GLY A 528 -26.33 10.72 -4.54
C GLY A 528 -25.97 10.50 -6.01
N ARG A 529 -26.32 11.46 -6.87
CA ARG A 529 -25.68 11.62 -8.18
C ARG A 529 -24.33 12.33 -7.95
N CYS A 530 -23.28 11.96 -8.67
CA CYS A 530 -21.93 12.56 -8.57
C CYS A 530 -21.16 12.50 -7.22
N ASP A 531 -21.68 11.86 -6.18
CA ASP A 531 -21.10 11.76 -4.82
C ASP A 531 -19.56 11.64 -4.73
N PHE A 532 -18.92 10.86 -5.60
CA PHE A 532 -17.46 10.66 -5.55
C PHE A 532 -16.67 11.89 -6.02
N PHE A 533 -17.15 12.58 -7.07
CA PHE A 533 -16.53 13.83 -7.53
C PHE A 533 -16.63 14.89 -6.43
N GLU A 534 -17.79 15.04 -5.79
CA GLU A 534 -18.01 16.00 -4.69
C GLU A 534 -17.17 15.70 -3.43
N ARG A 535 -16.86 14.42 -3.17
CA ARG A 535 -15.93 14.02 -2.09
C ARG A 535 -14.47 14.32 -2.43
N SER A 536 -14.11 14.26 -3.70
CA SER A 536 -12.72 14.36 -4.19
C SER A 536 -12.33 15.78 -4.58
N LEU A 537 -13.26 16.58 -5.09
CA LEU A 537 -13.03 17.97 -5.49
C LEU A 537 -14.17 18.86 -4.99
N ASN A 538 -13.83 19.84 -4.17
CA ASN A 538 -14.73 20.91 -3.74
C ASN A 538 -14.12 22.26 -4.11
N ILE A 539 -14.74 23.00 -5.03
CA ILE A 539 -14.29 24.32 -5.48
C ILE A 539 -15.35 25.36 -5.15
N THR A 540 -14.95 26.44 -4.47
CA THR A 540 -15.82 27.60 -4.21
C THR A 540 -15.13 28.91 -4.60
N HIS A 541 -15.88 29.82 -5.23
CA HIS A 541 -15.40 31.16 -5.64
C HIS A 541 -14.06 31.17 -6.39
N ALA A 542 -13.84 30.20 -7.29
CA ALA A 542 -12.63 30.18 -8.13
C ALA A 542 -12.81 30.96 -9.43
N ALA A 543 -11.79 31.74 -9.82
CA ALA A 543 -11.74 32.51 -11.06
C ALA A 543 -10.71 31.95 -12.04
N PHE A 544 -11.06 31.85 -13.33
CA PHE A 544 -10.19 31.35 -14.39
C PHE A 544 -10.10 32.38 -15.53
N ALA A 545 -8.89 32.75 -15.94
CA ALA A 545 -8.68 33.80 -16.95
C ALA A 545 -7.51 33.47 -17.91
N GLY A 546 -7.80 33.31 -19.21
CA GLY A 546 -6.76 33.18 -20.24
C GLY A 546 -5.87 31.93 -20.15
N ASN A 547 -6.25 30.92 -19.37
CA ASN A 547 -5.57 29.63 -19.35
C ASN A 547 -5.70 28.94 -20.72
N ARG A 548 -4.69 28.16 -21.08
CA ARG A 548 -4.55 27.50 -22.38
C ARG A 548 -4.31 26.02 -22.20
N VAL A 549 -4.86 25.22 -23.11
CA VAL A 549 -4.74 23.78 -23.20
C VAL A 549 -4.72 23.45 -24.69
N ASP A 550 -3.88 22.51 -25.13
CA ASP A 550 -3.78 22.14 -26.55
C ASP A 550 -5.06 21.40 -27.05
N GLY A 551 -5.81 20.80 -26.12
CA GLY A 551 -7.17 20.26 -26.32
C GLY A 551 -8.28 21.05 -25.61
N CYS A 552 -9.40 20.38 -25.33
CA CYS A 552 -10.48 20.94 -24.49
C CYS A 552 -10.20 20.73 -22.97
N GLY A 553 -11.09 21.20 -22.09
CA GLY A 553 -10.89 21.14 -20.63
C GLY A 553 -10.03 22.29 -20.10
N ALA A 554 -10.19 23.50 -20.65
CA ALA A 554 -9.32 24.65 -20.37
C ALA A 554 -9.29 25.06 -18.88
N GLY A 555 -10.37 24.81 -18.14
CA GLY A 555 -10.44 24.96 -16.69
C GLY A 555 -10.08 23.67 -15.98
N ILE A 556 -11.00 22.71 -16.01
CA ILE A 556 -10.92 21.49 -15.22
C ILE A 556 -11.12 20.29 -16.15
N PHE A 557 -10.22 19.31 -16.05
CA PHE A 557 -10.35 18.02 -16.70
C PHE A 557 -10.51 16.92 -15.65
N TRP A 558 -11.50 16.05 -15.80
CA TRP A 558 -11.73 14.91 -14.91
C TRP A 558 -11.53 13.59 -15.66
N ASP A 559 -10.62 12.75 -15.17
CA ASP A 559 -10.30 11.43 -15.70
C ASP A 559 -10.90 10.33 -14.79
N PRO A 560 -12.16 9.93 -15.02
CA PRO A 560 -12.73 8.71 -14.43
C PRO A 560 -12.08 7.46 -15.05
N SER A 561 -11.57 6.60 -14.18
CA SER A 561 -10.98 5.29 -14.51
C SER A 561 -12.02 4.19 -14.76
N ARG A 562 -13.31 4.53 -14.69
CA ARG A 562 -14.47 3.64 -14.75
C ARG A 562 -15.63 4.30 -15.50
N ASP A 563 -16.61 3.48 -15.90
CA ASP A 563 -17.87 3.94 -16.49
C ASP A 563 -18.68 4.76 -15.48
N VAL A 564 -18.91 6.04 -15.77
CA VAL A 564 -19.72 6.95 -14.94
C VAL A 564 -20.98 7.45 -15.68
N ARG A 565 -21.35 6.83 -16.80
CA ARG A 565 -22.48 7.26 -17.65
C ARG A 565 -23.80 7.29 -16.88
N GLY A 566 -24.50 8.42 -16.92
CA GLY A 566 -25.80 8.62 -16.28
C GLY A 566 -25.78 8.70 -14.74
N LEU A 567 -24.63 8.45 -14.09
CA LEU A 567 -24.43 8.71 -12.66
C LEU A 567 -24.18 10.20 -12.36
N CYS A 568 -23.74 10.93 -13.38
CA CYS A 568 -23.58 12.38 -13.38
C CYS A 568 -24.28 13.02 -14.56
N SER A 569 -24.91 14.16 -14.32
CA SER A 569 -25.35 15.07 -15.38
C SER A 569 -24.50 16.36 -15.35
N PRO A 570 -24.35 17.07 -16.50
CA PRO A 570 -23.69 18.37 -16.52
C PRO A 570 -24.39 19.40 -15.63
N GLU A 571 -25.70 19.26 -15.40
CA GLU A 571 -26.45 20.12 -14.49
C GLU A 571 -26.16 19.82 -13.02
N ASP A 572 -25.98 18.57 -12.63
CA ASP A 572 -25.71 18.20 -11.24
C ASP A 572 -24.26 18.59 -10.87
N LEU A 573 -23.29 18.28 -11.73
CA LEU A 573 -21.91 18.74 -11.58
C LEU A 573 -21.80 20.27 -11.69
N GLY A 574 -22.58 20.85 -12.61
CA GLY A 574 -22.73 22.29 -12.79
C GLY A 574 -23.31 22.96 -11.56
N ARG A 575 -24.31 22.40 -10.88
CA ARG A 575 -24.81 22.93 -9.59
C ARG A 575 -23.72 22.89 -8.53
N SER A 576 -22.95 21.81 -8.45
CA SER A 576 -21.84 21.67 -7.50
C SER A 576 -20.73 22.73 -7.70
N LEU A 577 -20.36 23.02 -8.96
CA LEU A 577 -19.31 23.98 -9.32
C LEU A 577 -19.80 25.45 -9.44
N VAL A 578 -20.99 25.68 -10.01
CA VAL A 578 -21.49 27.01 -10.41
C VAL A 578 -22.29 27.69 -9.30
N ALA A 579 -22.86 26.96 -8.33
CA ALA A 579 -23.60 27.57 -7.21
C ALA A 579 -22.74 28.50 -6.33
N THR A 580 -21.42 28.45 -6.48
CA THR A 580 -20.46 29.28 -5.70
C THR A 580 -19.44 30.03 -6.57
N SER A 581 -19.50 29.97 -7.90
CA SER A 581 -18.68 30.82 -8.77
C SER A 581 -19.36 31.10 -10.13
N PRO A 582 -20.11 32.21 -10.26
CA PRO A 582 -20.80 32.55 -11.51
C PRO A 582 -19.85 32.85 -12.68
N ALA A 583 -18.55 33.07 -12.41
CA ALA A 583 -17.53 33.23 -13.45
C ALA A 583 -17.33 31.96 -14.30
N LEU A 584 -17.62 30.76 -13.76
CA LEU A 584 -17.44 29.50 -14.48
C LEU A 584 -18.48 29.30 -15.59
N ALA A 585 -19.67 29.90 -15.45
CA ALA A 585 -20.76 29.76 -16.41
C ALA A 585 -20.52 30.48 -17.76
N SER A 586 -19.51 31.37 -17.85
CA SER A 586 -19.22 32.16 -19.06
C SER A 586 -18.17 31.53 -19.98
N LEU A 587 -17.52 30.43 -19.57
CA LEU A 587 -16.27 29.95 -20.17
C LEU A 587 -16.43 28.94 -21.32
N GLY A 588 -17.65 28.75 -21.83
CA GLY A 588 -17.94 27.94 -23.01
C GLY A 588 -17.93 26.42 -22.76
N ALA A 589 -18.33 25.64 -23.78
CA ALA A 589 -18.55 24.19 -23.65
C ALA A 589 -17.33 23.45 -23.11
N CYS A 590 -16.14 23.71 -23.68
CA CYS A 590 -14.89 23.04 -23.32
C CYS A 590 -14.21 23.55 -22.04
N PHE A 591 -14.87 24.29 -21.15
CA PHE A 591 -14.27 24.70 -19.89
C PHE A 591 -14.08 23.53 -18.90
N PHE A 592 -15.10 22.68 -18.78
CA PHE A 592 -15.11 21.46 -17.98
C PHE A 592 -15.41 20.28 -18.90
N SER A 593 -14.63 19.20 -18.81
CA SER A 593 -14.79 18.01 -19.65
C SER A 593 -14.14 16.79 -19.00
N THR A 594 -14.47 15.59 -19.52
CA THR A 594 -13.93 14.33 -19.00
C THR A 594 -13.20 13.50 -20.06
N SER A 595 -12.52 12.43 -19.63
CA SER A 595 -12.07 11.37 -20.53
C SER A 595 -13.25 10.73 -21.30
N PRO A 596 -13.02 10.08 -22.46
CA PRO A 596 -14.10 9.50 -23.28
C PRO A 596 -14.92 8.44 -22.53
N GLN A 597 -16.25 8.54 -22.61
CA GLN A 597 -17.18 7.62 -21.93
C GLN A 597 -18.23 7.01 -22.86
N THR A 598 -18.65 7.73 -23.90
CA THR A 598 -19.67 7.28 -24.86
C THR A 598 -19.20 7.38 -26.31
N ALA A 599 -19.80 6.57 -27.17
CA ALA A 599 -19.78 6.78 -28.60
C ALA A 599 -21.22 6.91 -29.11
N SER A 600 -21.52 7.99 -29.84
CA SER A 600 -22.83 8.26 -30.41
C SER A 600 -22.80 8.06 -31.92
N VAL A 601 -23.74 7.26 -32.44
CA VAL A 601 -23.89 7.02 -33.87
C VAL A 601 -24.87 8.05 -34.45
N GLN A 602 -24.44 8.84 -35.43
CA GLN A 602 -25.29 9.81 -36.11
C GLN A 602 -26.14 9.12 -37.20
N GLN A 603 -27.40 9.51 -37.33
CA GLN A 603 -28.30 8.97 -38.37
C GLN A 603 -28.02 9.61 -39.74
N PRO A 604 -27.84 8.82 -40.82
CA PRO A 604 -27.83 9.33 -42.19
C PRO A 604 -29.28 9.59 -42.68
N GLU A 605 -29.45 10.53 -43.61
CA GLU A 605 -30.78 10.97 -44.07
C GLU A 605 -31.55 9.95 -44.95
N ALA A 606 -30.88 8.95 -45.53
CA ALA A 606 -31.51 7.92 -46.35
C ALA A 606 -30.84 6.55 -46.14
N LEU A 607 -31.64 5.51 -45.84
CA LEU A 607 -31.14 4.17 -45.54
C LEU A 607 -32.11 3.08 -46.01
N SER A 608 -31.88 2.54 -47.20
CA SER A 608 -32.71 1.50 -47.84
C SER A 608 -32.00 0.13 -47.85
N PRO A 609 -32.73 -1.00 -47.81
CA PRO A 609 -32.13 -2.35 -47.85
C PRO A 609 -31.15 -2.52 -49.02
N GLY A 610 -29.89 -2.88 -48.73
CA GLY A 610 -28.87 -3.20 -49.73
C GLY A 610 -28.15 -2.01 -50.40
N VAL A 611 -28.45 -0.77 -50.03
CA VAL A 611 -27.78 0.44 -50.56
C VAL A 611 -26.62 0.87 -49.62
N PRO A 612 -25.42 1.20 -50.15
CA PRO A 612 -24.30 1.66 -49.32
C PRO A 612 -24.50 3.08 -48.77
N PHE A 613 -24.03 3.33 -47.54
CA PHE A 613 -24.04 4.64 -46.89
C PHE A 613 -22.79 4.86 -46.02
N ASP A 614 -22.54 6.12 -45.63
CA ASP A 614 -21.46 6.48 -44.71
C ASP A 614 -21.98 6.56 -43.27
N LEU A 615 -21.30 5.86 -42.36
CA LEU A 615 -21.62 5.81 -40.93
C LEU A 615 -20.69 6.75 -40.15
N ARG A 616 -21.25 7.72 -39.43
CA ARG A 616 -20.49 8.61 -38.54
C ARG A 616 -20.70 8.24 -37.07
N VAL A 617 -19.59 8.01 -36.37
CA VAL A 617 -19.55 7.78 -34.92
C VAL A 617 -18.80 8.92 -34.27
N GLN A 618 -19.47 9.66 -33.39
CA GLN A 618 -18.90 10.75 -32.63
C GLN A 618 -18.66 10.30 -31.19
N VAL A 619 -17.39 10.28 -30.78
CA VAL A 619 -17.00 10.02 -29.39
C VAL A 619 -17.38 11.21 -28.52
N LYS A 620 -17.96 10.90 -27.36
CA LYS A 620 -18.50 11.84 -26.39
C LYS A 620 -17.99 11.53 -24.97
N ASP A 621 -17.82 12.58 -24.17
CA ASP A 621 -17.37 12.48 -22.78
C ASP A 621 -18.53 12.05 -21.85
N ALA A 622 -18.33 12.08 -20.52
CA ALA A 622 -19.38 11.77 -19.54
C ALA A 622 -20.57 12.75 -19.60
N LEU A 623 -20.36 13.94 -20.17
CA LEU A 623 -21.28 15.07 -20.20
C LEU A 623 -22.06 15.11 -21.52
N GLY A 624 -21.71 14.26 -22.49
CA GLY A 624 -22.28 14.25 -23.83
C GLY A 624 -21.66 15.27 -24.79
N GLN A 625 -20.54 15.90 -24.41
CA GLN A 625 -19.77 16.80 -25.27
C GLN A 625 -18.86 16.00 -26.21
N ASP A 626 -18.57 16.54 -27.39
CA ASP A 626 -17.73 15.88 -28.40
C ASP A 626 -16.24 15.97 -28.03
N VAL A 627 -15.54 14.83 -27.97
CA VAL A 627 -14.17 14.72 -27.39
C VAL A 627 -13.07 15.10 -28.40
N GLY A 628 -13.24 16.23 -29.08
CA GLY A 628 -12.25 16.77 -30.01
C GLY A 628 -11.03 17.35 -29.29
N GLY A 629 -9.83 17.11 -29.84
CA GLY A 629 -8.57 17.67 -29.35
C GLY A 629 -7.90 16.94 -28.19
N TYR A 630 -8.35 15.73 -27.81
CA TYR A 630 -7.78 15.00 -26.66
C TYR A 630 -6.92 13.80 -27.03
N LEU A 631 -7.10 13.25 -28.23
CA LEU A 631 -6.69 11.90 -28.58
C LEU A 631 -5.56 11.96 -29.61
N ARG A 632 -4.32 11.90 -29.11
CA ARG A 632 -3.12 12.03 -29.94
C ARG A 632 -2.99 10.79 -30.83
N GLY A 633 -3.25 10.95 -32.14
CA GLY A 633 -3.34 9.83 -33.09
C GLY A 633 -4.71 9.15 -33.20
N GLY A 634 -5.72 9.69 -32.52
CA GLY A 634 -7.10 9.18 -32.52
C GLY A 634 -7.32 8.00 -31.58
N LEU A 635 -8.58 7.78 -31.20
CA LEU A 635 -8.97 6.62 -30.41
C LEU A 635 -9.28 5.43 -31.34
N PRO A 636 -8.61 4.27 -31.19
CA PRO A 636 -8.99 3.08 -31.93
C PRO A 636 -10.38 2.62 -31.49
N LEU A 637 -11.31 2.61 -32.43
CA LEU A 637 -12.65 2.06 -32.28
C LEU A 637 -12.82 0.85 -33.20
N THR A 638 -13.64 -0.07 -32.74
CA THR A 638 -14.22 -1.11 -33.58
C THR A 638 -15.73 -0.97 -33.53
N ILE A 639 -16.35 -0.98 -34.71
CA ILE A 639 -17.80 -0.95 -34.88
C ILE A 639 -18.21 -2.34 -35.34
N SER A 640 -19.08 -2.99 -34.58
CA SER A 640 -19.63 -4.31 -34.88
C SER A 640 -21.16 -4.27 -34.90
N SER A 641 -21.74 -5.20 -35.65
CA SER A 641 -23.17 -5.53 -35.58
C SER A 641 -23.29 -6.95 -35.04
N PRO A 642 -24.19 -7.25 -34.07
CA PRO A 642 -24.39 -8.61 -33.57
C PRO A 642 -25.09 -9.56 -34.56
N GLY A 643 -25.19 -9.21 -35.85
CA GLY A 643 -25.72 -10.05 -36.93
C GLY A 643 -25.04 -9.81 -38.27
N GLU A 644 -24.98 -10.85 -39.12
CA GLU A 644 -24.31 -10.87 -40.43
C GLU A 644 -24.95 -9.98 -41.52
N ASP A 645 -26.00 -9.24 -41.18
CA ASP A 645 -26.79 -8.46 -42.13
C ASP A 645 -26.20 -7.07 -42.42
N VAL A 646 -25.11 -6.68 -41.75
CA VAL A 646 -24.34 -5.47 -42.07
C VAL A 646 -22.93 -5.85 -42.50
N ARG A 647 -22.47 -5.31 -43.64
CA ARG A 647 -21.10 -5.46 -44.12
C ARG A 647 -20.39 -4.11 -44.14
N PHE A 648 -19.20 -4.08 -43.54
CA PHE A 648 -18.26 -2.97 -43.62
C PHE A 648 -17.18 -3.34 -44.64
N GLN A 649 -17.40 -3.00 -45.93
CA GLN A 649 -16.46 -3.36 -47.02
C GLN A 649 -16.07 -4.86 -47.00
N ASP A 650 -17.10 -5.72 -47.03
CA ASP A 650 -17.01 -7.18 -46.93
C ASP A 650 -16.38 -7.76 -45.64
N LYS A 651 -16.28 -6.96 -44.57
CA LYS A 651 -15.90 -7.41 -43.22
C LYS A 651 -17.06 -7.31 -42.23
N ALA A 652 -17.04 -8.17 -41.20
CA ALA A 652 -18.05 -8.24 -40.15
C ALA A 652 -17.94 -7.10 -39.10
N ALA A 653 -16.79 -6.43 -39.03
CA ALA A 653 -16.55 -5.28 -38.19
C ALA A 653 -15.65 -4.26 -38.91
N PHE A 654 -15.83 -2.98 -38.59
CA PHE A 654 -14.96 -1.91 -39.03
C PHE A 654 -14.00 -1.52 -37.91
N HIS A 655 -12.70 -1.57 -38.18
CA HIS A 655 -11.66 -1.08 -37.27
C HIS A 655 -11.09 0.22 -37.83
N GLY A 656 -11.06 1.28 -37.03
CA GLY A 656 -10.50 2.58 -37.42
C GLY A 656 -10.18 3.45 -36.22
N SER A 657 -9.35 4.48 -36.43
CA SER A 657 -9.05 5.48 -35.39
C SER A 657 -9.87 6.74 -35.63
N THR A 658 -10.39 7.38 -34.59
CA THR A 658 -11.07 8.68 -34.75
C THR A 658 -10.12 9.73 -35.34
N ASP A 659 -10.66 10.73 -36.01
CA ASP A 659 -9.91 11.94 -36.30
C ASP A 659 -9.66 12.76 -35.01
N PHE A 660 -8.98 13.91 -35.17
CA PHE A 660 -8.70 14.86 -34.09
C PHE A 660 -9.97 15.51 -33.49
N ARG A 661 -11.16 15.32 -34.08
CA ARG A 661 -12.45 15.79 -33.57
C ARG A 661 -13.20 14.71 -32.79
N GLY A 662 -12.59 13.54 -32.59
CA GLY A 662 -13.26 12.38 -31.99
C GLY A 662 -14.30 11.74 -32.93
N THR A 663 -14.29 12.08 -34.22
CA THR A 663 -15.20 11.52 -35.23
C THR A 663 -14.54 10.34 -35.94
N LEU A 664 -15.24 9.21 -36.02
CA LEU A 664 -14.89 8.11 -36.92
C LEU A 664 -15.92 8.02 -38.05
N VAL A 665 -15.46 8.01 -39.30
CA VAL A 665 -16.31 7.80 -40.48
C VAL A 665 -15.99 6.43 -41.08
N ALA A 666 -16.94 5.50 -40.99
CA ALA A 666 -16.88 4.22 -41.69
C ALA A 666 -17.66 4.36 -43.00
N GLY A 667 -16.96 4.43 -44.13
CA GLY A 667 -17.58 4.61 -45.44
C GLY A 667 -17.92 3.28 -46.15
N ASN A 668 -18.91 3.32 -47.04
CA ASN A 668 -19.44 2.15 -47.76
C ASN A 668 -19.95 1.02 -46.85
N VAL A 669 -20.77 1.36 -45.85
CA VAL A 669 -21.49 0.38 -45.02
C VAL A 669 -22.76 -0.05 -45.75
N VAL A 670 -22.99 -1.35 -45.89
CA VAL A 670 -24.21 -1.90 -46.51
C VAL A 670 -25.04 -2.62 -45.45
N ALA A 671 -26.28 -2.15 -45.25
CA ALA A 671 -27.26 -2.83 -44.41
C ALA A 671 -28.19 -3.69 -45.29
N ALA A 672 -27.88 -4.98 -45.38
CA ALA A 672 -28.64 -6.00 -46.08
C ALA A 672 -29.72 -6.60 -45.15
N MET A 673 -30.59 -5.73 -44.63
CA MET A 673 -31.61 -6.05 -43.63
C MET A 673 -33.03 -5.81 -44.14
N PRO A 674 -34.06 -6.46 -43.55
CA PRO A 674 -35.44 -6.21 -43.90
C PRO A 674 -35.86 -4.76 -43.67
N PRO A 675 -36.81 -4.23 -44.47
CA PRO A 675 -37.35 -2.90 -44.27
C PRO A 675 -37.94 -2.68 -42.86
N HIS A 676 -37.88 -1.44 -42.37
CA HIS A 676 -38.29 -1.03 -41.00
C HIS A 676 -37.55 -1.72 -39.83
N SER A 677 -36.53 -2.54 -40.10
CA SER A 677 -35.67 -3.11 -39.06
C SER A 677 -34.90 -2.03 -38.30
N ARG A 678 -34.67 -2.31 -37.02
CA ARG A 678 -33.77 -1.54 -36.16
C ARG A 678 -32.37 -2.14 -36.26
N LEU A 679 -31.45 -1.43 -36.92
CA LEU A 679 -30.03 -1.77 -36.88
C LEU A 679 -29.48 -1.33 -35.52
N VAL A 680 -28.93 -2.27 -34.75
CA VAL A 680 -28.16 -1.97 -33.54
C VAL A 680 -26.68 -2.13 -33.88
N LEU A 681 -25.92 -1.07 -33.64
CA LEU A 681 -24.47 -1.06 -33.79
C LEU A 681 -23.83 -0.95 -32.41
N GLU A 682 -22.82 -1.78 -32.16
CA GLU A 682 -22.01 -1.76 -30.94
C GLU A 682 -20.67 -1.11 -31.27
N VAL A 683 -20.20 -0.22 -30.40
CA VAL A 683 -18.91 0.46 -30.53
C VAL A 683 -18.03 0.08 -29.35
N HIS A 684 -16.88 -0.52 -29.60
CA HIS A 684 -15.92 -0.89 -28.57
C HIS A 684 -14.52 -0.31 -28.85
N SER A 685 -13.73 -0.09 -27.80
CA SER A 685 -12.34 0.35 -27.92
C SER A 685 -11.44 -0.58 -27.09
N PRO A 686 -10.31 -1.07 -27.65
CA PRO A 686 -9.38 -1.90 -26.89
C PRO A 686 -8.60 -1.12 -25.82
N SER A 687 -8.47 0.21 -25.95
CA SER A 687 -7.83 1.05 -24.93
C SER A 687 -8.78 1.54 -23.83
N LEU A 688 -10.10 1.55 -24.09
CA LEU A 688 -11.14 2.00 -23.15
C LEU A 688 -12.25 0.95 -23.05
N PRO A 689 -12.11 -0.08 -22.20
CA PRO A 689 -13.03 -1.22 -22.15
C PRO A 689 -14.49 -0.85 -21.85
N TRP A 690 -14.74 0.22 -21.09
CA TRP A 690 -16.09 0.70 -20.76
C TRP A 690 -16.88 1.25 -21.95
N LEU A 691 -16.20 1.65 -23.05
CA LEU A 691 -16.90 2.11 -24.25
C LEU A 691 -17.79 1.03 -24.87
N ALA A 692 -17.49 -0.26 -24.65
CA ALA A 692 -18.19 -1.41 -25.24
C ALA A 692 -19.71 -1.45 -24.99
N GLY A 693 -20.24 -0.74 -23.99
CA GLY A 693 -21.68 -0.56 -23.78
C GLY A 693 -22.35 0.50 -24.67
N SER A 694 -21.59 1.22 -25.51
CA SER A 694 -22.12 2.26 -26.39
C SER A 694 -22.80 1.63 -27.61
N SER A 695 -24.11 1.83 -27.75
CA SER A 695 -24.87 1.34 -28.89
C SER A 695 -25.67 2.43 -29.60
N GLY A 696 -25.68 2.36 -30.93
CA GLY A 696 -26.46 3.23 -31.81
C GLY A 696 -27.59 2.48 -32.50
N ALA A 697 -28.74 3.13 -32.67
CA ALA A 697 -29.90 2.55 -33.36
C ALA A 697 -30.26 3.34 -34.63
N LEU A 698 -30.11 2.71 -35.79
CA LEU A 698 -30.56 3.23 -37.08
C LEU A 698 -31.86 2.50 -37.49
N ARG A 699 -32.74 3.15 -38.25
CA ARG A 699 -33.94 2.52 -38.84
C ARG A 699 -33.77 2.37 -40.35
N VAL A 700 -34.08 1.19 -40.88
CA VAL A 700 -34.12 0.92 -42.33
C VAL A 700 -35.47 1.37 -42.91
N GLY A 701 -35.48 1.96 -44.10
CA GLY A 701 -36.69 2.31 -44.87
C GLY A 701 -37.40 1.12 -45.50
N GLY A 702 -38.41 1.36 -46.36
CA GLY A 702 -39.19 0.32 -47.06
C GLY A 702 -38.51 -0.28 -48.31
N CYS A 703 -38.98 -1.46 -48.77
CA CYS A 703 -38.87 -1.85 -50.20
C CYS A 703 -39.92 -1.04 -51.01
N PRO A 704 -39.73 -0.85 -52.34
CA PRO A 704 -40.76 -0.33 -53.24
C PRO A 704 -42.02 -1.23 -53.28
N GLU A 705 -43.17 -0.68 -53.74
CA GLU A 705 -44.51 -1.27 -53.52
C GLU A 705 -44.79 -2.62 -54.19
N ASP A 706 -44.00 -3.04 -55.19
CA ASP A 706 -44.27 -4.23 -56.03
C ASP A 706 -43.36 -5.44 -55.74
N GLN A 707 -42.48 -5.36 -54.74
CA GLN A 707 -41.47 -6.39 -54.46
C GLN A 707 -41.44 -6.79 -52.98
N SER A 708 -41.35 -8.10 -52.72
CA SER A 708 -41.22 -8.63 -51.35
C SER A 708 -39.75 -8.85 -51.00
N TYR A 709 -39.32 -8.51 -49.78
CA TYR A 709 -37.93 -8.71 -49.38
C TYR A 709 -37.53 -10.19 -49.42
N SER A 710 -36.48 -10.55 -50.17
CA SER A 710 -35.93 -11.91 -50.30
C SER A 710 -34.91 -12.21 -49.21
N PRO A 711 -35.18 -13.17 -48.31
CA PRO A 711 -34.18 -13.59 -47.31
C PRO A 711 -32.87 -14.14 -47.90
N PRO A 712 -32.85 -15.02 -48.93
CA PRO A 712 -31.60 -15.58 -49.45
C PRO A 712 -30.77 -14.60 -50.29
N GLY A 713 -31.39 -13.57 -50.89
CA GLY A 713 -30.68 -12.52 -51.62
C GLY A 713 -30.38 -11.27 -50.78
N ARG A 714 -31.09 -11.07 -49.67
CA ARG A 714 -31.14 -9.83 -48.86
C ARG A 714 -31.45 -8.56 -49.69
N VAL A 715 -32.26 -8.73 -50.73
CA VAL A 715 -32.75 -7.73 -51.71
C VAL A 715 -34.22 -8.05 -52.05
N CYS A 716 -35.00 -7.17 -52.70
CA CYS A 716 -36.45 -7.43 -52.94
C CYS A 716 -36.69 -8.33 -54.22
N LEU A 717 -37.66 -9.28 -54.21
CA LEU A 717 -38.02 -10.34 -55.21
C LEU A 717 -39.53 -10.83 -55.09
N PRO A 718 -40.08 -11.75 -55.94
CA PRO A 718 -41.51 -12.19 -55.91
C PRO A 718 -41.84 -13.59 -55.28
N LEU A 719 -43.09 -13.82 -54.82
CA LEU A 719 -43.59 -14.81 -53.82
C LEU A 719 -43.81 -16.32 -54.22
N CYS A 720 -43.87 -17.25 -53.23
CA CYS A 720 -43.92 -18.75 -53.30
C CYS A 720 -45.15 -19.44 -52.62
N ASP A 721 -45.38 -20.77 -52.82
CA ASP A 721 -46.48 -21.56 -52.18
C ASP A 721 -46.13 -22.99 -51.67
N GLU A 722 -47.14 -23.74 -51.19
CA GLU A 722 -47.01 -25.06 -50.54
C GLU A 722 -46.71 -26.25 -51.48
N SER A 723 -46.70 -26.12 -52.80
CA SER A 723 -46.75 -27.27 -53.72
C SER A 723 -45.44 -28.10 -53.85
N TYR A 724 -44.45 -27.92 -52.97
CA TYR A 724 -43.03 -28.21 -53.26
C TYR A 724 -42.23 -29.16 -52.26
N TYR A 725 -42.79 -29.97 -51.30
CA TYR A 725 -42.02 -30.62 -50.15
C TYR A 725 -42.46 -31.98 -49.39
N THR A 726 -41.61 -32.72 -48.57
CA THR A 726 -41.83 -34.08 -47.86
C THR A 726 -40.98 -34.50 -46.55
N ALA A 727 -41.19 -35.66 -45.79
CA ALA A 727 -40.59 -36.06 -44.42
C ALA A 727 -40.54 -37.59 -43.84
N GLU A 728 -39.61 -38.05 -42.90
CA GLU A 728 -39.52 -39.37 -42.06
C GLU A 728 -38.62 -39.42 -40.71
N VAL A 729 -38.52 -40.53 -39.85
CA VAL A 729 -37.91 -40.64 -38.42
C VAL A 729 -37.31 -42.03 -37.86
N GLY A 730 -36.43 -42.11 -36.78
CA GLY A 730 -35.87 -43.34 -36.07
C GLY A 730 -35.44 -43.33 -34.52
N ALA A 731 -34.71 -44.37 -33.99
CA ALA A 731 -34.47 -44.68 -32.53
C ALA A 731 -33.00 -44.77 -31.99
N CYS A 732 -32.77 -44.65 -30.65
CA CYS A 732 -31.44 -44.50 -29.98
C CYS A 732 -30.58 -45.78 -29.85
N SER A 733 -29.29 -45.71 -30.22
CA SER A 733 -28.34 -46.85 -30.24
C SER A 733 -27.70 -47.23 -28.88
N SER A 734 -27.11 -48.44 -28.81
CA SER A 734 -26.45 -48.99 -27.61
C SER A 734 -24.96 -48.67 -27.46
N GLN A 735 -24.29 -48.16 -28.50
CA GLN A 735 -22.84 -47.88 -28.51
C GLN A 735 -22.49 -46.38 -28.60
N GLY A 736 -23.38 -45.55 -29.15
CA GLY A 736 -23.24 -44.08 -29.21
C GLY A 736 -24.63 -43.41 -29.24
N GLY A 737 -24.81 -42.33 -28.50
CA GLY A 737 -26.14 -41.77 -28.23
C GLY A 737 -26.71 -40.89 -29.36
N GLU A 738 -27.12 -41.48 -30.49
CA GLU A 738 -27.79 -40.78 -31.61
C GLU A 738 -28.99 -41.57 -32.21
N ARG A 739 -29.85 -40.86 -32.98
CA ARG A 739 -31.01 -41.32 -33.80
C ARG A 739 -31.18 -40.41 -35.06
N THR A 740 -32.06 -40.70 -36.04
CA THR A 740 -32.15 -40.00 -37.36
C THR A 740 -33.55 -39.58 -37.85
N VAL A 741 -33.64 -38.59 -38.76
CA VAL A 741 -34.84 -37.92 -39.35
C VAL A 741 -34.54 -37.46 -40.82
N THR A 742 -35.52 -37.39 -41.75
CA THR A 742 -35.32 -37.05 -43.19
C THR A 742 -36.41 -36.14 -43.85
N TYR A 743 -36.09 -35.21 -44.78
CA TYR A 743 -37.00 -34.27 -45.51
C TYR A 743 -36.38 -33.65 -46.84
N ALA A 744 -37.13 -33.31 -47.94
CA ALA A 744 -36.55 -32.81 -49.24
C ALA A 744 -37.44 -32.00 -50.27
N TRP A 745 -36.83 -31.08 -51.09
CA TRP A 745 -37.39 -30.19 -52.18
C TRP A 745 -37.58 -30.85 -53.56
N ILE A 746 -38.50 -30.28 -54.36
CA ILE A 746 -38.76 -30.64 -55.76
C ILE A 746 -38.00 -29.67 -56.70
N GLU A 747 -37.11 -30.20 -57.55
CA GLU A 747 -36.31 -29.45 -58.55
C GLU A 747 -36.80 -29.70 -59.99
N ALA A 748 -36.53 -28.77 -60.91
CA ALA A 748 -37.01 -28.79 -62.31
C ALA A 748 -36.52 -29.97 -63.18
N SER A 749 -35.61 -30.81 -62.69
CA SER A 749 -35.06 -31.99 -63.40
C SER A 749 -35.30 -33.32 -62.67
N GLY A 750 -36.09 -33.35 -61.59
CA GLY A 750 -36.66 -34.59 -61.03
C GLY A 750 -35.72 -35.53 -60.27
N GLY A 751 -34.55 -35.06 -59.79
CA GLY A 751 -33.58 -35.88 -59.04
C GLY A 751 -33.21 -35.32 -57.66
N ARG A 752 -32.78 -36.19 -56.72
CA ARG A 752 -32.39 -35.77 -55.36
C ARG A 752 -30.92 -35.33 -55.28
N GLY A 753 -30.70 -34.01 -55.21
CA GLY A 753 -29.61 -33.39 -54.45
C GLY A 753 -28.38 -32.90 -55.23
N LYS A 754 -28.28 -31.56 -55.38
CA LYS A 754 -27.05 -30.72 -55.21
C LYS A 754 -27.38 -29.25 -55.49
N SER A 755 -27.37 -28.41 -54.45
CA SER A 755 -27.73 -26.99 -54.55
C SER A 755 -26.60 -26.13 -55.15
N SER A 756 -26.58 -26.00 -56.48
CA SER A 756 -25.89 -24.91 -57.19
C SER A 756 -26.79 -24.25 -58.24
N SER A 757 -28.10 -24.24 -57.98
CA SER A 757 -29.19 -23.74 -58.85
C SER A 757 -30.08 -22.74 -58.09
N PRO A 758 -30.64 -21.71 -58.75
CA PRO A 758 -31.35 -20.61 -58.08
C PRO A 758 -32.78 -20.97 -57.64
N LYS A 759 -33.25 -20.39 -56.51
CA LYS A 759 -34.66 -20.40 -56.11
C LYS A 759 -35.49 -19.55 -57.09
N LEU A 760 -36.65 -20.06 -57.52
CA LEU A 760 -37.55 -19.37 -58.48
C LEU A 760 -38.45 -18.29 -57.87
N CYS A 761 -38.54 -18.20 -56.54
CA CYS A 761 -39.37 -17.25 -55.81
C CYS A 761 -38.79 -16.98 -54.40
N ALA A 762 -39.25 -15.92 -53.74
CA ALA A 762 -38.88 -15.53 -52.38
C ALA A 762 -40.00 -14.75 -51.68
N GLY A 763 -40.16 -15.00 -50.37
CA GLY A 763 -41.44 -14.80 -49.66
C GLY A 763 -42.46 -15.86 -50.10
N GLY A 764 -43.48 -16.16 -49.27
CA GLY A 764 -44.26 -17.39 -49.42
C GLY A 764 -43.69 -18.55 -48.58
N LEU A 765 -43.88 -19.81 -48.98
CA LEU A 765 -43.58 -21.00 -48.15
C LEU A 765 -42.23 -21.69 -48.43
N ASP A 766 -41.64 -22.30 -47.38
CA ASP A 766 -40.29 -22.93 -47.34
C ASP A 766 -40.35 -24.45 -46.97
N LEU A 767 -39.18 -25.12 -46.81
CA LEU A 767 -39.05 -26.59 -46.69
C LEU A 767 -37.94 -27.07 -45.73
N PRO A 768 -38.08 -28.25 -45.07
CA PRO A 768 -37.16 -28.71 -44.02
C PRO A 768 -36.10 -29.75 -44.47
N ARG A 769 -35.09 -30.02 -43.63
CA ARG A 769 -33.92 -30.89 -43.96
C ARG A 769 -33.78 -32.13 -43.07
N ASN A 770 -33.18 -33.21 -43.59
CA ASN A 770 -32.76 -34.40 -42.82
C ASN A 770 -31.83 -34.07 -41.65
N GLU A 771 -31.99 -34.74 -40.50
CA GLU A 771 -31.20 -34.50 -39.29
C GLU A 771 -30.95 -35.78 -38.46
N SER A 772 -29.70 -36.02 -38.05
CA SER A 772 -29.41 -36.89 -36.90
C SER A 772 -29.55 -36.09 -35.59
N ILE A 773 -30.01 -36.75 -34.54
CA ILE A 773 -30.35 -36.14 -33.26
C ILE A 773 -29.80 -36.99 -32.11
N GLY A 774 -29.07 -36.36 -31.18
CA GLY A 774 -28.48 -37.02 -30.01
C GLY A 774 -29.51 -37.53 -28.98
N CYS A 775 -29.07 -38.43 -28.10
CA CYS A 775 -29.88 -39.00 -27.01
C CYS A 775 -29.55 -38.31 -25.67
N TRP A 776 -30.48 -37.50 -25.16
CA TRP A 776 -30.25 -36.56 -24.03
C TRP A 776 -30.22 -37.16 -22.62
N PHE A 777 -30.10 -38.48 -22.46
CA PHE A 777 -29.91 -39.12 -21.15
C PHE A 777 -28.98 -40.33 -21.25
N VAL A 778 -28.17 -40.54 -20.20
CA VAL A 778 -27.27 -41.70 -20.12
C VAL A 778 -28.08 -42.94 -19.71
N SER A 779 -28.19 -43.89 -20.64
CA SER A 779 -28.81 -45.20 -20.37
C SER A 779 -27.97 -46.01 -19.38
N SER A 780 -28.62 -46.72 -18.44
CA SER A 780 -27.95 -47.63 -17.50
C SER A 780 -27.28 -48.84 -18.18
N ARG A 781 -27.57 -49.10 -19.46
CA ARG A 781 -26.90 -50.12 -20.29
C ARG A 781 -25.61 -49.61 -20.95
N SER A 782 -25.40 -48.30 -21.02
CA SER A 782 -24.18 -47.70 -21.58
C SER A 782 -22.94 -48.08 -20.76
N LEU A 783 -21.75 -47.99 -21.35
CA LEU A 783 -20.48 -48.20 -20.64
C LEU A 783 -20.33 -47.20 -19.48
N LEU A 784 -20.52 -45.91 -19.80
CA LEU A 784 -20.46 -44.79 -18.85
C LEU A 784 -21.38 -44.99 -17.63
N GLY A 785 -22.65 -45.34 -17.89
CA GLY A 785 -23.64 -45.57 -16.84
C GLY A 785 -23.26 -46.72 -15.89
N ARG A 786 -22.79 -47.85 -16.44
CA ARG A 786 -22.39 -49.01 -15.63
C ARG A 786 -21.19 -48.73 -14.73
N CYS A 787 -20.17 -48.02 -15.23
CA CYS A 787 -19.00 -47.66 -14.45
C CYS A 787 -19.34 -46.78 -13.22
N PHE A 788 -20.12 -45.71 -13.41
CA PHE A 788 -20.50 -44.83 -12.31
C PHE A 788 -21.45 -45.48 -11.31
N LEU A 789 -22.41 -46.31 -11.76
CA LEU A 789 -23.28 -47.08 -10.86
C LEU A 789 -22.48 -48.08 -10.01
N GLY A 790 -21.48 -48.76 -10.59
CA GLY A 790 -20.59 -49.66 -9.86
C GLY A 790 -19.77 -48.94 -8.79
N LEU A 791 -19.11 -47.82 -9.16
CA LEU A 791 -18.32 -47.00 -8.23
C LEU A 791 -19.17 -46.40 -7.10
N ALA A 792 -20.37 -45.90 -7.40
CA ALA A 792 -21.27 -45.38 -6.37
C ALA A 792 -21.76 -46.49 -5.43
N GLY A 793 -22.02 -47.69 -5.94
CA GLY A 793 -22.38 -48.86 -5.13
C GLY A 793 -21.29 -49.29 -4.14
N THR A 794 -20.02 -49.34 -4.57
CA THR A 794 -18.91 -49.67 -3.66
C THR A 794 -18.68 -48.58 -2.61
N ALA A 795 -18.79 -47.30 -3.00
CA ALA A 795 -18.70 -46.17 -2.07
C ALA A 795 -19.81 -46.18 -1.01
N LEU A 796 -21.06 -46.47 -1.39
CA LEU A 796 -22.20 -46.62 -0.48
C LEU A 796 -21.94 -47.73 0.56
N ALA A 797 -21.46 -48.89 0.13
CA ALA A 797 -21.14 -50.00 1.03
C ALA A 797 -20.06 -49.62 2.06
N ALA A 798 -18.98 -48.97 1.63
CA ALA A 798 -17.92 -48.50 2.54
C ALA A 798 -18.41 -47.49 3.58
N HIS A 799 -19.29 -46.57 3.18
CA HIS A 799 -19.89 -45.58 4.10
C HIS A 799 -20.85 -46.23 5.12
N LEU A 800 -21.64 -47.23 4.70
CA LEU A 800 -22.52 -47.98 5.62
C LEU A 800 -21.71 -48.78 6.64
N ILE A 801 -20.62 -49.44 6.22
CA ILE A 801 -19.70 -50.16 7.12
C ILE A 801 -19.08 -49.20 8.14
N ALA A 802 -18.61 -48.04 7.70
CA ALA A 802 -18.02 -47.03 8.59
C ALA A 802 -19.06 -46.46 9.59
N LEU A 803 -20.31 -46.26 9.16
CA LEU A 803 -21.38 -45.80 10.02
C LEU A 803 -21.75 -46.85 11.08
N ALA A 804 -21.82 -48.13 10.71
CA ALA A 804 -22.03 -49.23 11.65
C ALA A 804 -20.89 -49.33 12.68
N ALA A 805 -19.63 -49.24 12.23
CA ALA A 805 -18.46 -49.23 13.10
C ALA A 805 -18.46 -48.03 14.07
N LEU A 806 -18.84 -46.84 13.61
CA LEU A 806 -18.97 -45.63 14.43
C LEU A 806 -20.05 -45.80 15.51
N VAL A 807 -21.21 -46.36 15.17
CA VAL A 807 -22.29 -46.65 16.13
C VAL A 807 -21.84 -47.67 17.18
N ALA A 808 -21.15 -48.73 16.78
CA ALA A 808 -20.59 -49.73 17.69
C ALA A 808 -19.53 -49.15 18.65
N CYS A 809 -18.68 -48.23 18.16
CA CYS A 809 -17.61 -47.63 18.95
C CYS A 809 -18.00 -46.36 19.72
N ARG A 810 -19.24 -45.83 19.57
CA ARG A 810 -19.68 -44.49 20.01
C ARG A 810 -19.40 -44.11 21.48
N ASN A 811 -19.24 -45.10 22.36
CA ASN A 811 -19.00 -44.90 23.79
C ASN A 811 -17.52 -44.94 24.21
N ARG A 812 -16.59 -45.25 23.29
CA ARG A 812 -15.15 -45.37 23.55
C ARG A 812 -14.45 -43.99 23.64
N LYS A 813 -13.27 -43.94 24.25
CA LYS A 813 -12.59 -42.69 24.65
C LYS A 813 -12.16 -41.88 23.42
N ARG A 814 -11.44 -42.49 22.46
CA ARG A 814 -11.05 -41.81 21.21
C ARG A 814 -12.25 -41.42 20.35
N ALA A 815 -13.23 -42.32 20.20
CA ALA A 815 -14.45 -42.06 19.42
C ALA A 815 -15.28 -40.88 19.98
N ARG A 816 -15.34 -40.71 21.31
CA ARG A 816 -16.03 -39.56 21.93
C ARG A 816 -15.31 -38.22 21.71
N MET A 817 -13.98 -38.20 21.61
CA MET A 817 -13.22 -36.98 21.32
C MET A 817 -13.45 -36.47 19.89
N GLY A 818 -13.57 -37.39 18.91
CA GLY A 818 -13.85 -37.08 17.49
C GLY A 818 -15.28 -36.61 17.17
N GLN A 819 -16.13 -36.35 18.17
CA GLN A 819 -17.50 -35.82 18.04
C GLN A 819 -18.41 -36.72 17.16
N PRO A 820 -18.77 -37.93 17.63
CA PRO A 820 -19.28 -39.00 16.77
C PRO A 820 -20.66 -38.72 16.16
N LEU A 821 -21.45 -37.81 16.76
CA LEU A 821 -22.73 -37.39 16.19
C LEU A 821 -22.57 -36.55 14.91
N LEU A 822 -21.56 -35.69 14.84
CA LEU A 822 -21.24 -34.92 13.62
C LEU A 822 -20.62 -35.81 12.54
N VAL A 823 -19.77 -36.78 12.93
CA VAL A 823 -19.22 -37.78 11.99
C VAL A 823 -20.32 -38.71 11.45
N GLY A 824 -21.32 -39.05 12.26
CA GLY A 824 -22.51 -39.78 11.79
C GLY A 824 -23.33 -38.98 10.77
N LEU A 825 -23.52 -37.68 11.01
CA LEU A 825 -24.23 -36.79 10.10
C LEU A 825 -23.48 -36.59 8.77
N LEU A 826 -22.15 -36.47 8.81
CA LEU A 826 -21.26 -36.47 7.64
C LEU A 826 -21.47 -37.70 6.76
N LEU A 827 -21.44 -38.89 7.37
CA LEU A 827 -21.63 -40.15 6.65
C LEU A 827 -23.04 -40.27 6.05
N LEU A 828 -24.09 -39.84 6.77
CA LEU A 828 -25.45 -39.83 6.25
C LEU A 828 -25.63 -38.86 5.06
N GLY A 829 -25.02 -37.67 5.12
CA GLY A 829 -25.01 -36.72 4.00
C GLY A 829 -24.30 -37.27 2.75
N ASN A 830 -23.16 -37.95 2.94
CA ASN A 830 -22.45 -38.62 1.85
C ASN A 830 -23.28 -39.77 1.24
N LEU A 831 -23.96 -40.58 2.05
CA LEU A 831 -24.84 -41.65 1.58
C LEU A 831 -25.99 -41.09 0.72
N ALA A 832 -26.58 -39.95 1.10
CA ALA A 832 -27.58 -39.26 0.29
C ALA A 832 -27.01 -38.77 -1.05
N CYS A 833 -25.85 -38.10 -1.05
CA CYS A 833 -25.19 -37.64 -2.28
C CYS A 833 -24.86 -38.80 -3.23
N LEU A 834 -24.28 -39.90 -2.73
CA LEU A 834 -23.96 -41.09 -3.54
C LEU A 834 -25.21 -41.74 -4.12
N SER A 835 -26.32 -41.76 -3.37
CA SER A 835 -27.60 -42.28 -3.85
C SER A 835 -28.17 -41.46 -5.03
N ALA A 836 -27.80 -40.18 -5.15
CA ALA A 836 -28.23 -39.34 -6.27
C ALA A 836 -27.64 -39.78 -7.62
N VAL A 837 -26.52 -40.51 -7.66
CA VAL A 837 -25.95 -41.08 -8.89
C VAL A 837 -26.95 -42.07 -9.53
N PHE A 838 -27.60 -42.89 -8.69
CA PHE A 838 -28.64 -43.84 -9.13
C PHE A 838 -29.90 -43.12 -9.62
N ALA A 839 -30.28 -42.00 -8.99
CA ALA A 839 -31.39 -41.15 -9.45
C ALA A 839 -31.06 -40.38 -10.75
N ALA A 840 -29.78 -40.15 -11.05
CA ALA A 840 -29.32 -39.46 -12.25
C ALA A 840 -29.19 -40.36 -13.50
N THR A 841 -29.24 -41.69 -13.35
CA THR A 841 -29.04 -42.64 -14.48
C THR A 841 -30.36 -43.14 -15.06
N GLY A 842 -30.42 -43.29 -16.39
CA GLY A 842 -31.58 -43.84 -17.11
C GLY A 842 -32.61 -42.80 -17.53
N LYS A 843 -33.73 -43.25 -18.12
CA LYS A 843 -34.77 -42.35 -18.63
C LYS A 843 -35.33 -41.49 -17.49
N PRO A 844 -35.34 -40.14 -17.64
CA PRO A 844 -35.84 -39.25 -16.60
C PRO A 844 -37.35 -39.40 -16.43
N SER A 845 -37.81 -39.20 -15.19
CA SER A 845 -39.20 -39.16 -14.78
C SER A 845 -39.33 -38.21 -13.58
N GLY A 846 -40.48 -37.55 -13.43
CA GLY A 846 -40.73 -36.59 -12.33
C GLY A 846 -40.22 -37.02 -10.94
N PRO A 847 -40.51 -38.25 -10.45
CA PRO A 847 -39.98 -38.69 -9.16
C PRO A 847 -38.47 -38.88 -9.14
N ARG A 848 -37.84 -39.36 -10.23
CA ARG A 848 -36.36 -39.48 -10.31
C ARG A 848 -35.68 -38.13 -10.35
N CYS A 849 -36.23 -37.18 -11.11
CA CYS A 849 -35.73 -35.81 -11.21
C CYS A 849 -35.83 -35.07 -9.87
N THR A 850 -36.98 -35.19 -9.19
CA THR A 850 -37.19 -34.64 -7.85
C THR A 850 -36.22 -35.24 -6.83
N LEU A 851 -36.11 -36.58 -6.80
CA LEU A 851 -35.23 -37.29 -5.87
C LEU A 851 -33.75 -36.97 -6.11
N LYS A 852 -33.32 -36.85 -7.38
CA LYS A 852 -31.94 -36.45 -7.74
C LYS A 852 -31.56 -35.11 -7.11
N TRP A 853 -32.36 -34.06 -7.33
CA TRP A 853 -32.04 -32.73 -6.83
C TRP A 853 -32.09 -32.65 -5.30
N LEU A 854 -33.10 -33.26 -4.67
CA LEU A 854 -33.24 -33.32 -3.21
C LEU A 854 -32.05 -34.02 -2.55
N LEU A 855 -31.63 -35.18 -3.07
CA LEU A 855 -30.51 -35.96 -2.51
C LEU A 855 -29.17 -35.24 -2.63
N ILE A 856 -28.92 -34.54 -3.75
CA ILE A 856 -27.71 -33.72 -3.93
C ILE A 856 -27.72 -32.55 -2.95
N SER A 857 -28.86 -31.87 -2.79
CA SER A 857 -28.94 -30.67 -1.97
C SER A 857 -28.86 -30.96 -0.47
N ALA A 858 -29.81 -31.74 0.06
CA ALA A 858 -29.87 -32.05 1.48
C ALA A 858 -28.66 -32.91 1.91
N GLY A 859 -28.16 -33.76 1.01
CA GLY A 859 -26.93 -34.52 1.24
C GLY A 859 -25.69 -33.64 1.36
N PHE A 860 -25.55 -32.61 0.51
CA PHE A 860 -24.46 -31.65 0.59
C PHE A 860 -24.52 -30.85 1.89
N VAL A 861 -25.67 -30.27 2.24
CA VAL A 861 -25.84 -29.49 3.47
C VAL A 861 -25.50 -30.35 4.70
N ALA A 862 -26.08 -31.56 4.81
CA ALA A 862 -25.81 -32.47 5.92
C ALA A 862 -24.33 -32.89 6.00
N SER A 863 -23.69 -33.16 4.86
CA SER A 863 -22.27 -33.53 4.78
C SER A 863 -21.37 -32.36 5.14
N TYR A 864 -21.38 -31.29 4.34
CA TYR A 864 -20.46 -30.16 4.46
C TYR A 864 -20.71 -29.35 5.74
N GLY A 865 -21.97 -29.06 6.08
CA GLY A 865 -22.30 -28.32 7.31
C GLY A 865 -21.86 -29.04 8.59
N SER A 866 -21.85 -30.38 8.61
CA SER A 866 -21.31 -31.15 9.74
C SER A 866 -19.80 -30.97 9.91
N LEU A 867 -19.05 -30.83 8.80
CA LEU A 867 -17.62 -30.51 8.81
C LEU A 867 -17.38 -29.07 9.31
N VAL A 868 -18.21 -28.10 8.87
CA VAL A 868 -18.12 -26.70 9.35
C VAL A 868 -18.32 -26.63 10.87
N LEU A 869 -19.34 -27.31 11.41
CA LEU A 869 -19.60 -27.37 12.86
C LEU A 869 -18.45 -28.04 13.64
N LYS A 870 -17.87 -29.12 13.08
CA LYS A 870 -16.73 -29.82 13.68
C LYS A 870 -15.50 -28.90 13.71
N ALA A 871 -15.21 -28.20 12.61
CA ALA A 871 -14.12 -27.23 12.51
C ALA A 871 -14.30 -26.02 13.44
N GLN A 872 -15.49 -25.41 13.51
CA GLN A 872 -15.77 -24.32 14.44
C GLN A 872 -15.56 -24.74 15.90
N THR A 873 -15.99 -25.95 16.26
CA THR A 873 -15.78 -26.49 17.62
C THR A 873 -14.31 -26.72 17.92
N LEU A 874 -13.51 -27.21 16.95
CA LEU A 874 -12.06 -27.36 17.09
C LEU A 874 -11.34 -25.99 17.19
N GLY A 875 -11.72 -25.01 16.35
CA GLY A 875 -11.14 -23.67 16.35
C GLY A 875 -11.34 -22.92 17.68
N HIS A 876 -12.51 -23.05 18.30
CA HIS A 876 -12.75 -22.48 19.64
C HIS A 876 -11.89 -23.12 20.74
N ILE A 877 -11.66 -24.44 20.68
CA ILE A 877 -10.76 -25.14 21.63
C ILE A 877 -9.31 -24.66 21.43
N LEU A 878 -8.87 -24.51 20.17
CA LEU A 878 -7.54 -24.01 19.84
C LEU A 878 -7.34 -22.53 20.19
N GLY A 879 -8.39 -21.72 20.26
CA GLY A 879 -8.30 -20.31 20.66
C GLY A 879 -7.99 -20.12 22.16
N ASN A 880 -8.83 -20.68 23.03
CA ASN A 880 -8.96 -20.23 24.43
C ASN A 880 -7.97 -20.80 25.46
N GLY A 881 -6.95 -21.56 25.05
CA GLY A 881 -5.75 -21.80 25.88
C GLY A 881 -5.90 -22.73 27.09
N GLY A 882 -7.05 -23.37 27.29
CA GLY A 882 -7.26 -24.27 28.42
C GLY A 882 -8.34 -25.32 28.19
N LEU A 883 -8.17 -26.50 28.80
CA LEU A 883 -9.08 -27.65 28.75
C LEU A 883 -10.35 -27.47 29.63
N GLU A 884 -10.80 -26.24 29.85
CA GLU A 884 -12.07 -25.99 30.52
C GLU A 884 -13.25 -26.36 29.61
N LYS A 885 -14.17 -27.18 30.13
CA LYS A 885 -15.38 -27.56 29.39
C LYS A 885 -16.17 -26.29 29.05
N PRO A 886 -16.42 -25.96 27.77
CA PRO A 886 -17.18 -24.77 27.42
C PRO A 886 -18.58 -24.85 28.03
N LYS A 887 -18.95 -23.84 28.84
CA LYS A 887 -20.29 -23.71 29.42
C LYS A 887 -21.33 -23.87 28.30
N ARG A 888 -22.38 -24.66 28.55
CA ARG A 888 -23.37 -25.14 27.54
C ARG A 888 -23.96 -24.05 26.61
N ALA A 889 -23.93 -22.77 27.01
CA ALA A 889 -24.38 -21.64 26.21
C ALA A 889 -23.57 -21.44 24.91
N ALA A 890 -22.25 -21.66 24.91
CA ALA A 890 -21.38 -21.33 23.77
C ALA A 890 -21.55 -22.27 22.54
N ARG A 891 -22.22 -23.42 22.70
CA ARG A 891 -22.51 -24.35 21.58
C ARG A 891 -23.77 -24.01 20.78
N ARG A 892 -24.59 -23.05 21.24
CA ARG A 892 -25.91 -22.78 20.65
C ARG A 892 -25.89 -22.10 19.27
N PRO A 893 -25.10 -21.05 18.97
CA PRO A 893 -25.30 -20.27 17.75
C PRO A 893 -24.98 -21.03 16.45
N GLY A 894 -23.84 -21.74 16.39
CA GLY A 894 -23.46 -22.48 15.18
C GLY A 894 -24.44 -23.61 14.83
N GLY A 895 -24.85 -24.40 15.83
CA GLY A 895 -25.83 -25.48 15.63
C GLY A 895 -27.23 -24.97 15.24
N LEU A 896 -27.64 -23.81 15.77
CA LEU A 896 -28.90 -23.17 15.40
C LEU A 896 -28.86 -22.65 13.95
N LEU A 897 -27.74 -22.06 13.53
CA LEU A 897 -27.51 -21.60 12.16
C LEU A 897 -27.54 -22.78 11.17
N PHE A 898 -26.87 -23.89 11.49
CA PHE A 898 -26.91 -25.10 10.65
C PHE A 898 -28.32 -25.67 10.50
N LEU A 899 -29.09 -25.76 11.59
CA LEU A 899 -30.49 -26.22 11.53
C LEU A 899 -31.38 -25.24 10.75
N ALA A 900 -31.10 -23.93 10.83
CA ALA A 900 -31.77 -22.92 10.01
C ALA A 900 -31.44 -23.07 8.52
N CYS A 901 -30.16 -23.26 8.15
CA CYS A 901 -29.76 -23.47 6.76
C CYS A 901 -30.36 -24.76 6.16
N LEU A 902 -30.32 -25.87 6.90
CA LEU A 902 -30.95 -27.13 6.48
C LEU A 902 -32.48 -27.00 6.36
N GLY A 903 -33.11 -26.26 7.29
CA GLY A 903 -34.54 -25.95 7.23
C GLY A 903 -34.92 -25.08 6.03
N VAL A 904 -34.09 -24.08 5.69
CA VAL A 904 -34.26 -23.22 4.52
C VAL A 904 -34.04 -24.00 3.22
N ASP A 905 -32.98 -24.81 3.09
CA ASP A 905 -32.73 -25.62 1.89
C ASP A 905 -33.88 -26.62 1.63
N LEU A 906 -34.38 -27.27 2.69
CA LEU A 906 -35.53 -28.18 2.60
C LEU A 906 -36.84 -27.43 2.27
N ALA A 907 -37.09 -26.27 2.89
CA ALA A 907 -38.26 -25.44 2.59
C ALA A 907 -38.25 -24.95 1.13
N LEU A 908 -37.09 -24.52 0.62
CA LEU A 908 -36.91 -24.14 -0.78
C LEU A 908 -37.13 -25.32 -1.74
N HIS A 909 -36.75 -26.54 -1.38
CA HIS A 909 -37.08 -27.76 -2.16
C HIS A 909 -38.57 -28.13 -2.11
N VAL A 910 -39.24 -27.98 -0.97
CA VAL A 910 -40.69 -28.19 -0.86
C VAL A 910 -41.44 -27.16 -1.70
N LEU A 911 -41.04 -25.89 -1.66
CA LEU A 911 -41.55 -24.83 -2.52
C LEU A 911 -41.28 -25.10 -4.00
N ALA A 912 -40.11 -25.66 -4.36
CA ALA A 912 -39.79 -26.05 -5.73
C ALA A 912 -40.76 -27.09 -6.28
N VAL A 913 -41.05 -28.13 -5.49
CA VAL A 913 -41.94 -29.23 -5.88
C VAL A 913 -43.40 -28.74 -5.92
N ALA A 914 -43.82 -27.92 -4.95
CA ALA A 914 -45.17 -27.38 -4.88
C ALA A 914 -45.48 -26.38 -6.01
N ALA A 915 -44.55 -25.47 -6.33
CA ALA A 915 -44.75 -24.43 -7.36
C ALA A 915 -44.72 -24.98 -8.80
N ALA A 916 -44.08 -26.13 -9.03
CA ALA A 916 -43.94 -26.75 -10.35
C ALA A 916 -44.92 -27.90 -10.64
N GLY A 917 -45.73 -28.34 -9.65
CA GLY A 917 -46.54 -29.57 -9.78
C GLY A 917 -45.70 -30.86 -9.79
N GLY A 918 -44.51 -30.81 -9.17
CA GLY A 918 -43.41 -31.76 -9.35
C GLY A 918 -42.31 -31.18 -10.24
N LEU A 919 -41.05 -31.55 -9.99
CA LEU A 919 -39.94 -31.16 -10.87
C LEU A 919 -40.05 -31.96 -12.17
N GLY A 920 -40.69 -31.34 -13.17
CA GLY A 920 -41.18 -31.97 -14.38
C GLY A 920 -40.10 -32.55 -15.29
N THR A 921 -40.53 -33.45 -16.16
CA THR A 921 -39.76 -33.82 -17.35
C THR A 921 -40.26 -33.01 -18.53
N ASP A 922 -39.82 -31.75 -18.63
CA ASP A 922 -40.21 -30.90 -19.75
C ASP A 922 -39.44 -31.25 -21.01
N GLY A 923 -40.16 -31.28 -22.14
CA GLY A 923 -39.59 -31.53 -23.46
C GLY A 923 -40.56 -32.07 -24.50
N VAL A 924 -41.61 -31.33 -24.87
CA VAL A 924 -42.08 -31.45 -26.26
C VAL A 924 -41.20 -30.54 -27.12
N ALA A 925 -40.09 -31.09 -27.63
CA ALA A 925 -39.39 -30.45 -28.74
C ALA A 925 -40.20 -30.70 -30.01
N ARG A 926 -41.13 -29.79 -30.31
CA ARG A 926 -41.71 -29.71 -31.66
C ARG A 926 -40.60 -29.20 -32.59
N ARG A 927 -39.98 -30.10 -33.36
CA ARG A 927 -39.38 -29.70 -34.63
C ARG A 927 -40.49 -29.70 -35.67
N ARG A 928 -41.07 -28.51 -35.87
CA ARG A 928 -41.92 -28.27 -37.04
C ARG A 928 -41.00 -28.26 -38.27
N GLY A 929 -40.90 -29.41 -38.94
CA GLY A 929 -40.62 -29.41 -40.36
C GLY A 929 -41.90 -29.02 -41.10
N ASP A 930 -41.76 -28.38 -42.26
CA ASP A 930 -42.85 -27.62 -42.86
C ASP A 930 -44.12 -28.43 -43.25
N ARG A 931 -44.10 -29.79 -43.27
CA ARG A 931 -45.30 -30.63 -43.60
C ARG A 931 -45.84 -31.39 -42.39
N GLY A 932 -46.40 -30.62 -41.47
CA GLY A 932 -46.97 -31.13 -40.23
C GLY A 932 -45.90 -31.37 -39.17
N ASP A 933 -46.25 -31.10 -37.91
CA ASP A 933 -45.28 -31.12 -36.81
C ASP A 933 -44.68 -32.53 -36.60
N LEU A 934 -43.38 -32.68 -36.83
CA LEU A 934 -42.65 -33.89 -36.49
C LEU A 934 -42.28 -33.83 -35.00
N VAL A 935 -43.20 -34.29 -34.15
CA VAL A 935 -43.10 -34.17 -32.69
C VAL A 935 -42.06 -35.14 -32.12
N VAL A 936 -40.82 -34.67 -31.98
CA VAL A 936 -39.71 -35.46 -31.42
C VAL A 936 -39.58 -35.16 -29.93
N GLN A 937 -40.19 -36.00 -29.08
CA GLN A 937 -40.17 -35.78 -27.63
C GLN A 937 -38.73 -35.84 -27.07
N GLU A 938 -38.33 -34.78 -26.34
CA GLU A 938 -37.13 -34.70 -25.51
C GLU A 938 -37.53 -34.95 -24.06
N SER A 939 -36.67 -35.54 -23.23
CA SER A 939 -36.95 -35.58 -21.79
C SER A 939 -35.66 -35.39 -21.02
N ARG A 940 -35.62 -34.31 -20.24
CA ARG A 940 -34.56 -33.98 -19.29
C ARG A 940 -35.23 -33.68 -17.95
N CYS A 941 -34.46 -33.73 -16.86
CA CYS A 941 -34.92 -33.18 -15.60
C CYS A 941 -34.77 -31.65 -15.67
N SER A 942 -35.87 -30.89 -15.67
CA SER A 942 -35.76 -29.44 -15.57
C SER A 942 -35.21 -29.06 -14.19
N ALA A 943 -34.46 -27.96 -14.14
CA ALA A 943 -34.09 -27.34 -12.87
C ALA A 943 -35.31 -26.62 -12.29
N PRO A 944 -35.40 -26.44 -10.96
CA PRO A 944 -36.34 -25.45 -10.41
C PRO A 944 -36.11 -24.09 -11.09
N GLY A 945 -37.18 -23.33 -11.31
CA GLY A 945 -37.12 -22.07 -12.06
C GLY A 945 -36.02 -21.12 -11.56
N ALA A 946 -35.43 -20.35 -12.48
CA ALA A 946 -34.24 -19.52 -12.25
C ALA A 946 -34.13 -18.84 -10.87
N PRO A 947 -35.13 -18.11 -10.33
CA PRO A 947 -35.03 -17.49 -9.01
C PRO A 947 -34.78 -18.48 -7.86
N LEU A 948 -35.34 -19.70 -7.95
CA LEU A 948 -35.21 -20.71 -6.92
C LEU A 948 -33.90 -21.51 -7.04
N ALA A 949 -33.42 -21.74 -8.27
CA ALA A 949 -32.07 -22.25 -8.50
C ALA A 949 -31.00 -21.27 -7.98
N LEU A 950 -31.18 -19.97 -8.18
CA LEU A 950 -30.32 -18.92 -7.64
C LEU A 950 -30.36 -18.86 -6.11
N ALA A 951 -31.56 -18.95 -5.49
CA ALA A 951 -31.70 -18.98 -4.04
C ALA A 951 -30.96 -20.18 -3.41
N LEU A 952 -31.16 -21.39 -3.97
CA LEU A 952 -30.46 -22.61 -3.53
C LEU A 952 -28.94 -22.54 -3.75
N GLY A 953 -28.49 -21.90 -4.83
CA GLY A 953 -27.08 -21.65 -5.09
C GLY A 953 -26.46 -20.68 -4.06
N ALA A 954 -27.15 -19.58 -3.76
CA ALA A 954 -26.71 -18.58 -2.80
C ALA A 954 -26.61 -19.15 -1.37
N CYS A 955 -27.59 -19.94 -0.92
CA CYS A 955 -27.53 -20.61 0.38
C CYS A 955 -26.27 -21.50 0.52
N LYS A 956 -25.95 -22.29 -0.51
CA LYS A 956 -24.76 -23.15 -0.52
C LYS A 956 -23.45 -22.37 -0.58
N LEU A 957 -23.42 -21.24 -1.29
CA LEU A 957 -22.26 -20.36 -1.31
C LEU A 957 -21.95 -19.79 0.09
N VAL A 958 -22.97 -19.40 0.85
CA VAL A 958 -22.81 -18.95 2.24
C VAL A 958 -22.25 -20.07 3.13
N GLU A 959 -22.72 -21.31 2.99
CA GLU A 959 -22.17 -22.46 3.72
C GLU A 959 -20.70 -22.74 3.36
N VAL A 960 -20.35 -22.68 2.07
CA VAL A 960 -18.96 -22.84 1.59
C VAL A 960 -18.05 -21.75 2.15
N MET A 961 -18.48 -20.48 2.16
CA MET A 961 -17.70 -19.39 2.74
C MET A 961 -17.54 -19.54 4.25
N ALA A 962 -18.58 -19.97 4.97
CA ALA A 962 -18.51 -20.29 6.39
C ALA A 962 -17.55 -21.47 6.69
N GLY A 963 -17.51 -22.46 5.79
CA GLY A 963 -16.59 -23.59 5.85
C GLY A 963 -15.13 -23.20 5.60
N ALA A 964 -14.86 -22.41 4.57
CA ALA A 964 -13.53 -21.86 4.32
C ALA A 964 -13.00 -21.02 5.50
N ALA A 965 -13.85 -20.15 6.08
CA ALA A 965 -13.50 -19.36 7.26
C ALA A 965 -13.24 -20.24 8.51
N ALA A 966 -14.02 -21.31 8.71
CA ALA A 966 -13.80 -22.27 9.80
C ALA A 966 -12.50 -23.08 9.60
N GLY A 967 -12.24 -23.55 8.38
CA GLY A 967 -11.03 -24.27 8.00
C GLY A 967 -9.77 -23.44 8.19
N ALA A 968 -9.76 -22.18 7.72
CA ALA A 968 -8.64 -21.25 7.89
C ALA A 968 -8.30 -21.03 9.37
N ARG A 969 -9.31 -20.80 10.23
CA ARG A 969 -9.12 -20.61 11.68
C ARG A 969 -8.52 -21.85 12.35
N VAL A 970 -8.93 -23.06 11.95
CA VAL A 970 -8.38 -24.30 12.49
C VAL A 970 -6.92 -24.49 12.05
N LEU A 971 -6.61 -24.30 10.77
CA LEU A 971 -5.25 -24.44 10.26
C LEU A 971 -4.29 -23.41 10.88
N TRP A 972 -4.69 -22.14 10.97
CA TRP A 972 -3.90 -21.08 11.62
C TRP A 972 -3.68 -21.31 13.12
N GLY A 973 -4.69 -21.84 13.82
CA GLY A 973 -4.58 -22.21 15.23
C GLY A 973 -3.62 -23.38 15.49
N LEU A 974 -3.47 -24.28 14.52
CA LEU A 974 -2.56 -25.44 14.61
C LEU A 974 -1.10 -25.07 14.32
N ASP A 975 -0.87 -24.03 13.53
CA ASP A 975 0.46 -23.51 13.22
C ASP A 975 1.10 -22.82 14.45
N ARG A 976 0.28 -22.15 15.26
CA ARG A 976 0.73 -21.39 16.45
C ARG A 976 0.97 -22.21 17.72
N ARG A 977 0.50 -23.46 17.81
CA ARG A 977 0.47 -24.22 19.09
C ARG A 977 0.97 -25.67 19.06
N GLY A 978 1.48 -26.15 17.92
CA GLY A 978 2.23 -27.40 17.84
C GLY A 978 1.40 -28.70 17.97
N ALA A 979 1.43 -29.51 16.90
CA ALA A 979 1.32 -30.98 16.83
C ALA A 979 0.21 -31.79 17.57
N ALA A 980 -0.59 -31.25 18.51
CA ALA A 980 -1.42 -32.08 19.40
C ALA A 980 -2.66 -32.74 18.77
N PHE A 981 -3.12 -32.32 17.58
CA PHE A 981 -4.33 -32.87 16.93
C PHE A 981 -4.18 -33.06 15.41
N ALA A 982 -3.74 -34.25 14.99
CA ALA A 982 -3.68 -34.64 13.58
C ALA A 982 -5.05 -34.58 12.87
N GLU A 983 -6.14 -34.93 13.59
CA GLU A 983 -7.52 -34.88 13.07
C GLU A 983 -7.94 -33.45 12.66
N ALA A 984 -7.47 -32.43 13.36
CA ALA A 984 -7.84 -31.04 13.09
C ALA A 984 -7.22 -30.51 11.78
N ARG A 985 -6.01 -30.97 11.41
CA ARG A 985 -5.40 -30.66 10.09
C ARG A 985 -6.21 -31.28 8.95
N LEU A 986 -6.63 -32.54 9.10
CA LEU A 986 -7.40 -33.26 8.08
C LEU A 986 -8.81 -32.66 7.87
N VAL A 987 -9.51 -32.29 8.95
CA VAL A 987 -10.80 -31.59 8.87
C VAL A 987 -10.65 -30.21 8.22
N GLY A 988 -9.57 -29.47 8.51
CA GLY A 988 -9.25 -28.20 7.87
C GLY A 988 -9.05 -28.35 6.36
N LEU A 989 -8.25 -29.32 5.92
CA LEU A 989 -8.00 -29.60 4.50
C LEU A 989 -9.26 -30.03 3.74
N ALA A 990 -10.11 -30.87 4.35
CA ALA A 990 -11.36 -31.33 3.74
C ALA A 990 -12.30 -30.17 3.36
N LEU A 991 -12.35 -29.11 4.18
CA LEU A 991 -13.20 -27.94 3.96
C LEU A 991 -12.79 -27.09 2.75
N PHE A 992 -11.52 -27.14 2.32
CA PHE A 992 -11.03 -26.48 1.11
C PHE A 992 -11.04 -27.37 -0.13
N GLN A 993 -10.85 -28.69 0.03
CA GLN A 993 -10.83 -29.61 -1.10
C GLN A 993 -12.21 -29.78 -1.74
N VAL A 994 -13.28 -29.90 -0.93
CA VAL A 994 -14.65 -30.11 -1.46
C VAL A 994 -15.13 -28.92 -2.33
N PRO A 995 -15.02 -27.64 -1.90
CA PRO A 995 -15.34 -26.51 -2.76
C PRO A 995 -14.47 -26.41 -4.02
N SER A 996 -13.18 -26.74 -3.93
CA SER A 996 -12.26 -26.70 -5.08
C SER A 996 -12.69 -27.68 -6.18
N VAL A 997 -13.09 -28.91 -5.82
CA VAL A 997 -13.61 -29.91 -6.77
C VAL A 997 -14.95 -29.48 -7.38
N ILE A 998 -15.82 -28.84 -6.60
CA ILE A 998 -17.11 -28.31 -7.09
C ILE A 998 -16.89 -27.13 -8.04
N ALA A 999 -15.99 -26.21 -7.71
CA ALA A 999 -15.65 -25.06 -8.55
C ALA A 999 -15.03 -25.51 -9.89
N ALA A 1000 -14.11 -26.49 -9.88
CA ALA A 1000 -13.56 -27.08 -11.09
C ALA A 1000 -14.63 -27.77 -11.95
N GLY A 1001 -15.55 -28.52 -11.32
CA GLY A 1001 -16.67 -29.16 -12.03
C GLY A 1001 -17.67 -28.18 -12.64
N LEU A 1002 -18.00 -27.11 -11.93
CA LEU A 1002 -18.85 -26.03 -12.43
C LEU A 1002 -18.16 -25.24 -13.54
N GLY A 1003 -16.87 -24.94 -13.41
CA GLY A 1003 -16.07 -24.29 -14.46
C GLY A 1003 -16.03 -25.12 -15.75
N ALA A 1004 -15.77 -26.43 -15.64
CA ALA A 1004 -15.81 -27.34 -16.77
C ALA A 1004 -17.21 -27.45 -17.41
N ALA A 1005 -18.27 -27.46 -16.61
CA ALA A 1005 -19.65 -27.48 -17.10
C ALA A 1005 -20.07 -26.15 -17.77
N TRP A 1006 -19.53 -25.01 -17.33
CA TRP A 1006 -19.84 -23.69 -17.88
C TRP A 1006 -19.06 -23.40 -19.17
N ALA A 1007 -17.79 -23.83 -19.24
CA ALA A 1007 -16.90 -23.57 -20.37
C ALA A 1007 -17.20 -24.42 -21.63
N ALA A 1008 -17.82 -25.59 -21.48
CA ALA A 1008 -17.89 -26.60 -22.55
C ALA A 1008 -19.30 -26.87 -23.13
N ALA A 1009 -20.36 -26.25 -22.61
CA ALA A 1009 -21.76 -26.53 -22.98
C ALA A 1009 -22.06 -28.06 -23.11
N PRO A 1010 -21.73 -28.86 -22.09
CA PRO A 1010 -21.47 -30.29 -22.23
C PRO A 1010 -22.66 -31.10 -22.75
N THR A 1011 -22.37 -32.11 -23.56
CA THR A 1011 -23.37 -33.11 -23.98
C THR A 1011 -23.96 -33.84 -22.76
N ALA A 1012 -25.11 -34.50 -22.94
CA ALA A 1012 -25.77 -35.22 -21.84
C ALA A 1012 -24.88 -36.31 -21.19
N GLY A 1013 -23.91 -36.86 -21.93
CA GLY A 1013 -22.91 -37.80 -21.41
C GLY A 1013 -21.84 -37.11 -20.56
N GLU A 1014 -21.29 -35.99 -21.03
CA GLU A 1014 -20.26 -35.21 -20.32
C GLU A 1014 -20.84 -34.53 -19.08
N ALA A 1015 -22.05 -33.97 -19.15
CA ALA A 1015 -22.75 -33.38 -18.01
C ALA A 1015 -23.05 -34.43 -16.92
N TYR A 1016 -23.36 -35.67 -17.32
CA TYR A 1016 -23.51 -36.79 -16.39
C TYR A 1016 -22.15 -37.22 -15.80
N TRP A 1017 -21.09 -37.30 -16.61
CA TRP A 1017 -19.74 -37.64 -16.15
C TRP A 1017 -19.22 -36.62 -15.13
N LEU A 1018 -19.34 -35.32 -15.42
CA LEU A 1018 -18.96 -34.22 -14.51
C LEU A 1018 -19.74 -34.30 -13.19
N LEU A 1019 -21.07 -34.44 -13.26
CA LEU A 1019 -21.90 -34.53 -12.06
C LEU A 1019 -21.56 -35.73 -11.18
N CYS A 1020 -21.51 -36.94 -11.76
CA CYS A 1020 -21.22 -38.16 -11.01
C CYS A 1020 -19.77 -38.24 -10.54
N GLY A 1021 -18.82 -37.73 -11.32
CA GLY A 1021 -17.41 -37.58 -10.95
C GLY A 1021 -17.22 -36.66 -9.75
N CYS A 1022 -17.80 -35.46 -9.77
CA CYS A 1022 -17.75 -34.54 -8.63
C CYS A 1022 -18.39 -35.13 -7.37
N ILE A 1023 -19.53 -35.80 -7.48
CA ILE A 1023 -20.18 -36.47 -6.32
C ILE A 1023 -19.26 -37.53 -5.70
N LEU A 1024 -18.66 -38.40 -6.51
CA LEU A 1024 -17.75 -39.45 -6.03
C LEU A 1024 -16.47 -38.88 -5.40
N LEU A 1025 -15.86 -37.87 -6.03
CA LEU A 1025 -14.64 -37.24 -5.51
C LEU A 1025 -14.91 -36.48 -4.20
N CYS A 1026 -15.95 -35.63 -4.13
CA CYS A 1026 -16.26 -34.86 -2.93
C CYS A 1026 -16.63 -35.77 -1.75
N THR A 1027 -17.46 -36.80 -1.96
CA THR A 1027 -17.83 -37.75 -0.89
C THR A 1027 -16.65 -38.62 -0.46
N GLY A 1028 -15.80 -39.07 -1.40
CA GLY A 1028 -14.56 -39.80 -1.10
C GLY A 1028 -13.58 -38.98 -0.26
N CYS A 1029 -13.32 -37.72 -0.62
CA CYS A 1029 -12.47 -36.82 0.15
C CYS A 1029 -13.03 -36.54 1.55
N GLY A 1030 -14.33 -36.25 1.65
CA GLY A 1030 -15.02 -36.06 2.93
C GLY A 1030 -14.96 -37.30 3.83
N PHE A 1031 -15.04 -38.50 3.23
CA PHE A 1031 -14.88 -39.78 3.94
C PHE A 1031 -13.46 -39.95 4.47
N CYS A 1032 -12.46 -39.91 3.59
CA CYS A 1032 -11.06 -40.20 3.93
C CYS A 1032 -10.46 -39.17 4.92
N LEU A 1033 -10.81 -37.89 4.80
CA LEU A 1033 -10.25 -36.82 5.65
C LEU A 1033 -11.12 -36.53 6.89
N GLY A 1034 -12.46 -36.58 6.76
CA GLY A 1034 -13.38 -36.11 7.80
C GLY A 1034 -13.93 -37.21 8.73
N ALA A 1035 -14.11 -38.43 8.22
CA ALA A 1035 -14.74 -39.54 8.94
C ALA A 1035 -13.77 -40.68 9.29
N LEU A 1036 -12.96 -41.12 8.32
CA LEU A 1036 -12.10 -42.30 8.43
C LEU A 1036 -11.13 -42.26 9.64
N PRO A 1037 -10.47 -41.14 10.01
CA PRO A 1037 -9.59 -41.10 11.18
C PRO A 1037 -10.33 -41.37 12.50
N ALA A 1038 -11.55 -40.85 12.66
CA ALA A 1038 -12.37 -41.06 13.85
C ALA A 1038 -12.92 -42.50 13.93
N VAL A 1039 -13.31 -43.07 12.79
CA VAL A 1039 -13.78 -44.46 12.69
C VAL A 1039 -12.64 -45.45 12.95
N LEU A 1040 -11.47 -45.27 12.32
CA LEU A 1040 -10.29 -46.12 12.55
C LEU A 1040 -9.71 -45.95 13.95
N GLY A 1041 -9.75 -44.74 14.54
CA GLY A 1041 -9.31 -44.51 15.91
C GLY A 1041 -10.16 -45.25 16.96
N GLY A 1042 -11.48 -45.30 16.74
CA GLY A 1042 -12.41 -46.11 17.56
C GLY A 1042 -12.29 -47.61 17.29
N ALA A 1043 -12.13 -48.01 16.02
CA ALA A 1043 -11.94 -49.41 15.64
C ALA A 1043 -10.60 -49.99 16.13
N ARG A 1044 -9.51 -49.20 16.17
CA ARG A 1044 -8.24 -49.60 16.79
C ARG A 1044 -8.37 -49.82 18.30
N GLU A 1045 -9.12 -48.98 19.02
CA GLU A 1045 -9.44 -49.27 20.44
C GLU A 1045 -10.26 -50.56 20.58
N MET A 1046 -11.15 -50.86 19.63
CA MET A 1046 -11.91 -52.11 19.62
C MET A 1046 -11.02 -53.32 19.29
N MET A 1047 -10.13 -53.22 18.32
CA MET A 1047 -9.23 -54.30 17.87
C MET A 1047 -8.16 -54.61 18.93
N VAL A 1048 -7.60 -53.59 19.60
CA VAL A 1048 -6.74 -53.79 20.78
C VAL A 1048 -7.51 -54.45 21.92
N LEU A 1049 -8.76 -54.05 22.18
CA LEU A 1049 -9.56 -54.74 23.21
C LEU A 1049 -9.99 -56.15 22.80
N VAL A 1050 -10.18 -56.44 21.52
CA VAL A 1050 -10.51 -57.78 21.01
C VAL A 1050 -9.27 -58.68 21.03
N VAL A 1051 -8.08 -58.17 20.72
CA VAL A 1051 -6.82 -58.89 20.92
C VAL A 1051 -6.54 -59.11 22.41
N VAL A 1052 -6.79 -58.14 23.28
CA VAL A 1052 -6.66 -58.31 24.74
C VAL A 1052 -7.74 -59.23 25.32
N ARG A 1053 -8.96 -59.27 24.77
CA ARG A 1053 -9.97 -60.27 25.18
C ARG A 1053 -9.63 -61.66 24.68
N ALA A 1054 -9.19 -61.80 23.43
CA ALA A 1054 -8.71 -63.06 22.88
C ALA A 1054 -7.48 -63.58 23.63
N GLN A 1055 -6.55 -62.72 24.07
CA GLN A 1055 -5.43 -63.10 24.94
C GLN A 1055 -5.84 -63.47 26.38
N VAL A 1056 -7.04 -63.07 26.83
CA VAL A 1056 -7.57 -63.41 28.17
C VAL A 1056 -8.51 -64.63 28.11
N GLU A 1057 -9.08 -64.95 26.95
CA GLU A 1057 -9.93 -66.13 26.72
C GLU A 1057 -9.14 -67.32 26.14
N ASP A 1058 -8.16 -67.11 25.26
CA ASP A 1058 -7.21 -68.13 24.79
C ASP A 1058 -5.91 -68.12 25.60
N GLY A 1059 -5.94 -68.82 26.73
CA GLY A 1059 -4.76 -69.19 27.50
C GLY A 1059 -3.85 -70.16 26.74
N GLY A 1060 -3.00 -69.62 25.88
CA GLY A 1060 -1.81 -70.29 25.33
C GLY A 1060 -2.02 -71.18 24.10
N LYS A 1061 -1.69 -70.62 22.93
CA LYS A 1061 -0.90 -71.29 21.87
C LYS A 1061 -0.43 -70.30 20.80
N ASP A 1062 0.77 -70.53 20.30
CA ASP A 1062 1.49 -69.62 19.40
C ASP A 1062 1.04 -69.68 17.93
N THR A 1063 1.50 -68.64 17.21
CA THR A 1063 1.68 -68.51 15.75
C THR A 1063 0.52 -67.97 14.90
N THR A 1064 0.92 -67.23 13.84
CA THR A 1064 0.14 -66.66 12.71
C THR A 1064 -0.36 -65.21 12.74
N TRP A 1065 -0.07 -64.39 13.77
CA TRP A 1065 -0.36 -62.92 13.74
C TRP A 1065 0.86 -61.99 13.85
N SER A 1066 2.08 -62.51 14.08
CA SER A 1066 3.29 -61.69 14.25
C SER A 1066 3.74 -60.94 12.98
N SER A 1067 3.46 -61.47 11.79
CA SER A 1067 3.93 -60.90 10.51
C SER A 1067 3.18 -59.64 10.04
N PHE A 1068 2.07 -59.25 10.69
CA PHE A 1068 1.27 -58.08 10.28
C PHE A 1068 1.57 -56.82 11.12
N ALA A 1069 2.24 -56.96 12.26
CA ALA A 1069 2.52 -55.86 13.19
C ALA A 1069 3.86 -55.15 12.94
N SER A 1070 4.84 -55.84 12.35
CA SER A 1070 6.23 -55.37 12.19
C SER A 1070 6.43 -54.28 11.12
N PHE A 1071 5.42 -53.93 10.32
CA PHE A 1071 5.56 -52.98 9.21
C PHE A 1071 5.32 -51.51 9.59
N PHE A 1072 4.89 -51.20 10.82
CA PHE A 1072 4.39 -49.86 11.20
C PHE A 1072 5.04 -49.21 12.44
N THR A 1073 6.07 -49.81 13.03
CA THR A 1073 6.73 -49.28 14.24
C THR A 1073 8.25 -49.35 14.14
N ALA A 1074 8.88 -48.24 13.76
CA ALA A 1074 10.31 -48.01 13.91
C ALA A 1074 10.58 -46.52 14.21
N ARG A 1075 11.48 -46.26 15.18
CA ARG A 1075 11.93 -44.96 15.69
C ARG A 1075 10.91 -44.06 16.41
N SER A 1076 10.85 -44.21 17.73
CA SER A 1076 11.52 -43.24 18.62
C SER A 1076 11.67 -43.83 20.03
N GLU A 1077 12.85 -44.32 20.38
CA GLU A 1077 13.30 -44.45 21.77
C GLU A 1077 14.12 -43.19 22.08
N GLU A 1078 13.76 -42.46 23.13
CA GLU A 1078 14.63 -42.13 24.27
C GLU A 1078 13.88 -41.25 25.29
N GLU A 1079 13.91 -41.73 26.54
CA GLU A 1079 13.85 -41.03 27.83
C GLU A 1079 12.73 -39.99 28.13
N GLU A 1080 11.83 -40.38 29.05
CA GLU A 1080 11.07 -39.47 29.92
C GLU A 1080 11.28 -39.94 31.38
N GLU A 1081 11.51 -39.00 32.31
CA GLU A 1081 11.92 -39.30 33.70
C GLU A 1081 10.83 -39.99 34.53
N VAL A 1082 11.25 -40.93 35.39
CA VAL A 1082 10.39 -41.55 36.41
C VAL A 1082 10.58 -40.84 37.76
N VAL A 1083 9.52 -40.18 38.23
CA VAL A 1083 9.37 -39.75 39.63
C VAL A 1083 8.47 -40.76 40.33
N ASP A 1084 8.99 -41.45 41.35
CA ASP A 1084 8.22 -42.39 42.17
C ASP A 1084 7.83 -41.80 43.55
N CYS A 1085 6.76 -42.32 44.11
CA CYS A 1085 6.10 -41.84 45.32
C CYS A 1085 6.83 -42.23 46.61
N GLY A 1086 6.61 -41.45 47.68
CA GLY A 1086 7.21 -41.68 48.99
C GLY A 1086 6.58 -42.82 49.80
N GLY A 1087 7.30 -43.25 50.84
CA GLY A 1087 6.81 -44.15 51.88
C GLY A 1087 6.49 -43.40 53.18
N GLU A 1088 5.25 -43.54 53.67
CA GLU A 1088 4.84 -43.07 55.00
C GLU A 1088 5.36 -43.97 56.14
N ARG A 1089 5.29 -43.47 57.38
CA ARG A 1089 4.35 -44.03 58.38
C ARG A 1089 4.24 -43.16 59.63
N GLY A 1090 3.01 -42.94 60.12
CA GLY A 1090 2.79 -42.67 61.54
C GLY A 1090 1.54 -41.90 61.95
N GLY A 1091 0.49 -42.61 62.39
CA GLY A 1091 -0.36 -42.15 63.49
C GLY A 1091 -1.65 -41.42 63.11
N GLY A 1092 -2.75 -42.18 63.02
CA GLY A 1092 -4.09 -41.64 62.72
C GLY A 1092 -4.79 -40.88 63.85
N GLY A 1093 -5.98 -40.36 63.51
CA GLY A 1093 -6.98 -39.89 64.47
C GLY A 1093 -7.90 -38.79 63.92
N GLY A 1094 -9.21 -39.05 63.93
CA GLY A 1094 -10.20 -37.99 64.15
C GLY A 1094 -10.87 -37.31 62.93
N SER A 1095 -12.02 -37.86 62.55
CA SER A 1095 -13.25 -37.12 62.18
C SER A 1095 -13.25 -36.00 61.10
N THR A 1096 -13.91 -36.32 59.99
CA THR A 1096 -14.94 -35.50 59.31
C THR A 1096 -14.62 -34.05 58.91
N LYS A 1097 -14.24 -33.83 57.63
CA LYS A 1097 -15.14 -33.29 56.58
C LYS A 1097 -14.40 -32.99 55.27
N ALA A 1098 -14.65 -33.80 54.24
CA ALA A 1098 -14.81 -33.42 52.83
C ALA A 1098 -15.25 -34.66 52.04
#